data_AF-A0A936X2J3-F1
#
_entry.id   AF-A0A936X2J3-F1
#
_cell.length_a   1.000
_cell.length_b   1.000
_cell.length_c   1.000
_cell.angle_alpha   90.00
_cell.angle_beta   90.00
_cell.angle_gamma   90.00
#
_symmetry.space_group_name_H-M   'P 1'
#
loop_
_entity.id
_entity.type
_entity.pdbx_description
1 polymer ?
#
loop_
_entity_poly.entity_id
_entity_poly.type
_entity_poly.pdbx_seq_one_letter_code
_entity_poly.pdbx_strand_id
1 'polypeptide(L)'
;MKNSFQHHLIIYNSRLLLCILVLLFAFSVSKAQVSCGPVFIQNVCITNSASIGTSTELSASYFWFKDGKPKRGPIAGDGGAVSFSFPITSIEDAGNYTIEQTKNGIVTCVQNIQVVLVPLPEIQVLTGASLLCNGETTLSLSNSEAGVIYVLYCNNSFVTYESRTIGGAFSFTPVSQEGVYSVRAYKISCNSNAIIEFGNVTVYQNLPRPVINSTTTTSAIINWTATGSYILEYGPKGFFPGFDATAGIGGTIINTNSASVTLSGLVSGNSYDVYFRQSCSPGVYVSSPVRTFTTDCSAITSFPYSQGFETTPILGVPICWKSNYTDFDSDLDYFMSTGFQRSGSNYIYGQRGWLILPRMTLTGNQRLRFFTNSSTSTAIYNVKISTGTNAISSFTTNLLTDTIFQVGYREKNINLSAYTGSVYIAIQEVSGAIRFDDFTIENIPACPGPSYIKTTSVTTSTAQVNWTGTGSFIIEYGLAGFTPGTTNTPGVGGTIVTSTANTLTLTGLSTNTNYDVYLRQNCTASSNGYSTNSSKVGFSTFLNCATATVLSTCVNITASVISGTGQYDFSGTYPVNSNGKSTLGKELLYQFTPATTGVYYLDVSTSGLQFVSYLYKPAASGCSNTGWIGINSINRDNMGKHPIGVLQAGTTYLFILDNENSSDNFNQTFKICLSSVGGGACTKIFSRPIPPNSPKKEYLLDDSGGVIAELDFSASSTAPGDIIYTTYVNIGSPVLKDKDKKEYLKHTFNIIPANNAISGSMGIRLYINNLILQDLINDPDDGIADVNSVADLGVTLMSGQFCSFSFNPITPGVYILPSSSGAYNGTSSFVQFSTSTMGAFYLNGGGLPLTPGDNVLCQGSSVVFSVPDKGVGTTYQWQVDQGFGFTDLSNLGVYSGVTTKSLLLLLPPTSYYGFKYRCISVQGGNTTISPITTLKFSITWTGAFDSNWEDPKNWDCSAYPNYHTPDANTDVIIASGTLNDPVISNNLSCRSLTLKTGATLTIDPGYKLTITGKGN
;
A
#
# COMPACT_ATOMS: atom_id res chain seq x y z
N MET A 1 36.65 37.27 -10.01
CA MET A 1 37.75 38.16 -10.43
C MET A 1 37.52 39.56 -9.85
N LYS A 2 38.61 40.22 -9.47
CA LYS A 2 38.75 41.42 -8.61
C LYS A 2 38.51 42.78 -9.31
N ASN A 3 38.36 43.82 -8.47
CA ASN A 3 38.64 45.27 -8.63
C ASN A 3 37.52 46.15 -9.25
N SER A 4 36.98 47.20 -8.59
CA SER A 4 37.55 48.43 -7.98
C SER A 4 38.00 49.47 -9.01
N PHE A 5 37.35 50.66 -9.05
CA PHE A 5 38.02 51.97 -9.03
C PHE A 5 37.04 53.13 -8.76
N GLN A 6 37.59 54.17 -8.17
CA GLN A 6 37.02 55.35 -7.49
C GLN A 6 37.77 56.58 -8.06
N HIS A 7 37.18 57.79 -8.18
CA HIS A 7 37.75 59.10 -7.79
C HIS A 7 37.10 60.38 -8.38
N HIS A 8 37.22 61.45 -7.57
CA HIS A 8 36.79 62.86 -7.64
C HIS A 8 37.65 63.81 -8.51
N LEU A 9 37.14 65.02 -8.85
CA LEU A 9 37.76 66.38 -8.67
C LEU A 9 36.77 67.53 -9.11
N ILE A 10 36.25 68.43 -8.25
CA ILE A 10 36.68 69.81 -7.80
C ILE A 10 36.60 70.94 -8.87
N ILE A 11 35.59 71.85 -8.83
CA ILE A 11 35.53 73.28 -8.36
C ILE A 11 36.42 74.32 -9.09
N TYR A 12 35.83 75.38 -9.71
CA TYR A 12 35.95 76.81 -9.29
C TYR A 12 35.24 77.85 -10.20
N ASN A 13 34.85 78.95 -9.53
CA ASN A 13 34.58 80.33 -9.96
C ASN A 13 33.12 80.77 -10.23
N SER A 14 32.64 81.92 -9.73
CA SER A 14 32.97 82.79 -8.58
C SER A 14 31.94 83.94 -8.57
N ARG A 15 31.67 84.47 -7.38
CA ARG A 15 30.88 85.67 -7.14
C ARG A 15 31.62 86.91 -7.64
N LEU A 16 31.02 87.59 -8.61
CA LEU A 16 31.25 89.00 -8.99
C LEU A 16 29.89 89.70 -8.77
N LEU A 17 29.54 90.08 -7.53
CA LEU A 17 29.83 91.38 -6.95
C LEU A 17 29.65 92.55 -7.92
N LEU A 18 28.39 92.94 -8.09
CA LEU A 18 27.96 94.30 -8.40
C LEU A 18 26.85 94.66 -7.38
N CYS A 19 27.15 94.73 -6.09
CA CYS A 19 27.47 96.01 -5.44
C CYS A 19 28.12 97.02 -6.40
N ILE A 20 27.28 97.75 -7.14
CA ILE A 20 27.39 99.15 -7.59
C ILE A 20 26.31 99.34 -8.68
N LEU A 21 25.06 99.34 -8.24
CA LEU A 21 24.07 100.34 -8.66
C LEU A 21 23.30 100.70 -7.36
N VAL A 22 23.99 101.38 -6.44
CA VAL A 22 23.64 102.76 -6.03
C VAL A 22 22.36 102.75 -5.18
N LEU A 23 22.40 102.55 -3.86
CA LEU A 23 22.91 103.49 -2.84
C LEU A 23 22.30 104.89 -3.00
N LEU A 24 21.05 105.07 -2.59
CA LEU A 24 20.44 106.35 -2.22
C LEU A 24 19.18 106.11 -1.36
N PHE A 25 19.15 106.80 -0.21
CA PHE A 25 18.06 106.95 0.78
C PHE A 25 17.78 105.74 1.70
N ALA A 26 18.23 105.72 2.96
CA ALA A 26 17.92 106.63 4.08
C ALA A 26 16.40 106.73 4.37
N PHE A 27 16.06 106.42 5.64
CA PHE A 27 14.75 106.51 6.27
C PHE A 27 13.70 107.38 5.54
N SER A 28 12.62 106.74 5.11
CA SER A 28 11.30 107.38 5.08
C SER A 28 10.21 106.32 5.31
N VAL A 29 9.37 106.53 6.31
CA VAL A 29 8.14 105.78 6.49
C VAL A 29 7.16 106.31 5.46
N SER A 30 6.91 105.59 4.37
CA SER A 30 5.64 105.64 3.65
C SER A 30 5.43 104.39 2.77
N LYS A 31 4.32 103.70 3.03
CA LYS A 31 3.60 102.65 2.27
C LYS A 31 4.31 102.08 1.02
N ALA A 32 4.89 100.89 1.14
CA ALA A 32 5.30 100.05 -0.01
C ALA A 32 4.22 99.00 -0.33
N GLN A 33 3.80 98.96 -1.59
CA GLN A 33 2.82 98.04 -2.15
C GLN A 33 3.31 96.58 -2.17
N VAL A 34 2.40 95.65 -1.93
CA VAL A 34 2.59 94.20 -2.08
C VAL A 34 2.51 93.86 -3.58
N SER A 35 3.55 93.27 -4.17
CA SER A 35 3.50 92.73 -5.53
C SER A 35 3.10 91.26 -5.52
N CYS A 36 2.09 90.88 -6.30
CA CYS A 36 1.71 89.48 -6.49
C CYS A 36 2.16 88.96 -7.86
N GLY A 37 2.64 87.71 -7.88
CA GLY A 37 3.33 87.09 -9.01
C GLY A 37 2.47 86.87 -10.27
N PRO A 38 3.08 86.46 -11.39
CA PRO A 38 2.40 86.29 -12.67
C PRO A 38 1.35 85.16 -12.66
N VAL A 39 0.43 85.21 -13.62
CA VAL A 39 -0.63 84.20 -13.84
C VAL A 39 0.00 82.82 -14.06
N PHE A 40 -0.47 81.81 -13.32
CA PHE A 40 -0.05 80.42 -13.48
C PHE A 40 -1.17 79.58 -14.08
N ILE A 41 -0.86 78.70 -15.05
CA ILE A 41 -1.82 77.79 -15.69
C ILE A 41 -1.68 76.40 -15.07
N GLN A 42 -2.78 75.81 -14.63
CA GLN A 42 -2.84 74.45 -14.11
C GLN A 42 -3.72 73.58 -15.01
N ASN A 43 -3.10 72.60 -15.67
CA ASN A 43 -3.82 71.59 -16.46
C ASN A 43 -4.28 70.45 -15.56
N VAL A 44 -5.59 70.18 -15.49
CA VAL A 44 -6.18 69.18 -14.59
C VAL A 44 -7.16 68.28 -15.37
N CYS A 45 -7.06 66.97 -15.17
CA CYS A 45 -7.97 66.00 -15.77
C CYS A 45 -9.31 65.96 -14.98
N ILE A 46 -10.43 65.77 -15.67
CA ILE A 46 -11.77 65.63 -15.05
C ILE A 46 -11.75 64.36 -14.17
N THR A 47 -12.29 64.43 -12.94
CA THR A 47 -12.23 63.45 -11.82
C THR A 47 -11.13 63.62 -10.76
N ASN A 48 -10.24 64.61 -10.87
CA ASN A 48 -9.24 64.93 -9.83
C ASN A 48 -9.59 66.21 -9.04
N SER A 49 -8.99 66.38 -7.85
CA SER A 49 -9.07 67.64 -7.11
C SER A 49 -7.95 68.59 -7.54
N ALA A 50 -8.27 69.84 -7.85
CA ALA A 50 -7.26 70.89 -8.01
C ALA A 50 -6.97 71.52 -6.65
N SER A 51 -5.69 71.60 -6.29
CA SER A 51 -5.23 72.31 -5.10
C SER A 51 -4.56 73.61 -5.49
N ILE A 52 -5.05 74.70 -4.92
CA ILE A 52 -4.48 76.02 -5.10
C ILE A 52 -4.05 76.52 -3.72
N GLY A 53 -2.81 76.99 -3.59
CA GLY A 53 -2.30 77.48 -2.30
C GLY A 53 -1.39 78.69 -2.45
N THR A 54 -1.29 79.46 -1.37
CA THR A 54 -0.37 80.58 -1.25
C THR A 54 0.22 80.62 0.17
N SER A 55 1.41 81.19 0.31
CA SER A 55 1.96 81.55 1.63
C SER A 55 1.17 82.72 2.22
N THR A 56 0.81 82.64 3.50
CA THR A 56 0.01 83.67 4.17
C THR A 56 0.84 84.53 5.10
N GLU A 57 0.55 85.83 5.15
CA GLU A 57 1.04 86.77 6.15
C GLU A 57 0.16 86.83 7.40
N LEU A 58 0.78 87.00 8.57
CA LEU A 58 0.11 87.28 9.85
C LEU A 58 -0.76 88.55 9.75
N SER A 59 -1.99 88.45 10.28
CA SER A 59 -2.96 89.55 10.37
C SER A 59 -3.56 90.03 9.02
N ALA A 60 -3.42 89.23 7.96
CA ALA A 60 -4.15 89.41 6.70
C ALA A 60 -5.32 88.40 6.59
N SER A 61 -6.35 88.73 5.83
CA SER A 61 -7.49 87.86 5.51
C SER A 61 -7.50 87.52 4.02
N TYR A 62 -7.74 86.26 3.68
CA TYR A 62 -7.73 85.79 2.28
C TYR A 62 -9.13 85.38 1.83
N PHE A 63 -9.46 85.77 0.60
CA PHE A 63 -10.70 85.44 -0.09
C PHE A 63 -10.41 84.77 -1.42
N TRP A 64 -11.21 83.77 -1.74
CA TRP A 64 -11.08 82.94 -2.93
C TRP A 64 -12.28 83.18 -3.83
N PHE A 65 -12.01 83.46 -5.10
CA PHE A 65 -13.05 83.71 -6.10
C PHE A 65 -12.86 82.76 -7.28
N LYS A 66 -13.98 82.40 -7.90
CA LYS A 66 -14.02 81.73 -9.21
C LYS A 66 -14.81 82.64 -10.14
N ASP A 67 -14.18 83.07 -11.22
CA ASP A 67 -14.73 84.00 -12.21
C ASP A 67 -15.36 85.25 -11.56
N GLY A 68 -14.65 85.80 -10.55
CA GLY A 68 -15.08 86.99 -9.80
C GLY A 68 -16.18 86.75 -8.75
N LYS A 69 -16.68 85.52 -8.56
CA LYS A 69 -17.67 85.20 -7.51
C LYS A 69 -17.00 84.60 -6.27
N PRO A 70 -17.28 85.10 -5.05
CA PRO A 70 -16.64 84.60 -3.84
C PRO A 70 -17.04 83.15 -3.58
N LYS A 71 -16.04 82.29 -3.32
CA LYS A 71 -16.17 80.87 -3.02
C LYS A 71 -15.81 80.54 -1.58
N ARG A 72 -14.83 81.23 -0.97
CA ARG A 72 -14.42 80.99 0.43
C ARG A 72 -13.67 82.18 1.02
N GLY A 73 -13.88 82.47 2.31
CA GLY A 73 -13.21 83.54 3.05
C GLY A 73 -14.17 84.33 3.94
N PRO A 74 -13.67 85.12 4.92
CA PRO A 74 -12.26 85.38 5.21
C PRO A 74 -11.58 84.21 5.94
N ILE A 75 -10.35 83.87 5.53
CA ILE A 75 -9.45 82.98 6.29
C ILE A 75 -8.30 83.84 6.82
N ALA A 76 -8.06 83.81 8.13
CA ALA A 76 -6.97 84.57 8.76
C ALA A 76 -5.61 83.90 8.44
N GLY A 77 -4.64 84.70 8.01
CA GLY A 77 -3.26 84.26 7.80
C GLY A 77 -2.51 84.10 9.12
N ASP A 78 -1.85 82.96 9.28
CA ASP A 78 -1.10 82.57 10.48
C ASP A 78 0.43 82.57 10.26
N GLY A 79 0.89 82.97 9.06
CA GLY A 79 2.30 82.89 8.67
C GLY A 79 2.68 81.59 7.94
N GLY A 80 1.74 80.64 7.80
CA GLY A 80 1.93 79.36 7.12
C GLY A 80 1.41 79.32 5.67
N ALA A 81 1.59 78.18 5.00
CA ALA A 81 1.03 77.91 3.69
C ALA A 81 -0.43 77.45 3.82
N VAL A 82 -1.36 78.16 3.18
CA VAL A 82 -2.77 77.78 3.14
C VAL A 82 -3.11 77.29 1.74
N SER A 83 -3.61 76.06 1.64
CA SER A 83 -4.10 75.48 0.39
C SER A 83 -5.60 75.20 0.45
N PHE A 84 -6.26 75.39 -0.68
CA PHE A 84 -7.65 75.08 -0.90
C PHE A 84 -7.73 74.05 -2.03
N SER A 85 -8.26 72.87 -1.71
CA SER A 85 -8.54 71.82 -2.67
C SER A 85 -10.03 71.82 -2.99
N PHE A 86 -10.37 71.78 -4.28
CA PHE A 86 -11.75 71.57 -4.73
C PHE A 86 -11.82 70.43 -5.75
N PRO A 87 -12.87 69.61 -5.72
CA PRO A 87 -13.07 68.57 -6.71
C PRO A 87 -13.45 69.21 -8.04
N ILE A 88 -12.82 68.77 -9.13
CA ILE A 88 -13.25 69.11 -10.50
C ILE A 88 -14.23 68.03 -10.94
N THR A 89 -15.51 68.39 -10.96
CA THR A 89 -16.61 67.43 -11.19
C THR A 89 -17.27 67.60 -12.55
N SER A 90 -17.08 68.75 -13.21
CA SER A 90 -17.64 69.01 -14.54
C SER A 90 -16.82 70.04 -15.32
N ILE A 91 -17.13 70.20 -16.61
CA ILE A 91 -16.44 71.18 -17.47
C ILE A 91 -16.63 72.63 -17.01
N GLU A 92 -17.69 72.89 -16.23
CA GLU A 92 -17.97 74.19 -15.63
C GLU A 92 -16.96 74.57 -14.54
N ASP A 93 -16.11 73.65 -14.10
CA ASP A 93 -15.01 73.86 -13.16
C ASP A 93 -13.71 74.39 -13.81
N ALA A 94 -13.68 74.49 -15.14
CA ALA A 94 -12.66 75.28 -15.84
C ALA A 94 -12.88 76.79 -15.62
N GLY A 95 -11.81 77.59 -15.63
CA GLY A 95 -11.93 79.04 -15.57
C GLY A 95 -10.88 79.72 -14.70
N ASN A 96 -11.17 80.97 -14.33
CA ASN A 96 -10.22 81.86 -13.68
C ASN A 96 -10.45 81.85 -12.18
N TYR A 97 -9.46 81.42 -11.43
CA TYR A 97 -9.49 81.45 -9.97
C TYR A 97 -8.63 82.60 -9.47
N THR A 98 -9.17 83.39 -8.55
CA THR A 98 -8.44 84.49 -7.92
C THR A 98 -8.36 84.35 -6.42
N ILE A 99 -7.21 84.71 -5.86
CA ILE A 99 -7.00 84.84 -4.42
C ILE A 99 -6.78 86.31 -4.12
N GLU A 100 -7.65 86.89 -3.30
CA GLU A 100 -7.52 88.26 -2.83
C GLU A 100 -7.03 88.27 -1.38
N GLN A 101 -5.94 88.97 -1.13
CA GLN A 101 -5.46 89.26 0.23
C GLN A 101 -5.99 90.61 0.67
N THR A 102 -6.56 90.68 1.87
CA THR A 102 -7.10 91.90 2.49
C THR A 102 -6.42 92.14 3.83
N LYS A 103 -5.86 93.34 4.05
CA LYS A 103 -5.24 93.73 5.34
C LYS A 103 -5.96 94.97 5.84
N ASN A 104 -6.50 94.90 7.06
CA ASN A 104 -7.30 95.99 7.66
C ASN A 104 -8.46 96.47 6.77
N GLY A 105 -9.14 95.53 6.08
CA GLY A 105 -10.30 95.83 5.23
C GLY A 105 -9.99 96.36 3.82
N ILE A 106 -8.72 96.48 3.43
CA ILE A 106 -8.30 96.91 2.09
C ILE A 106 -7.65 95.74 1.35
N VAL A 107 -8.09 95.47 0.12
CA VAL A 107 -7.47 94.46 -0.75
C VAL A 107 -6.06 94.91 -1.10
N THR A 108 -5.05 94.15 -0.68
CA THR A 108 -3.63 94.45 -0.86
C THR A 108 -2.99 93.67 -2.00
N CYS A 109 -3.61 92.58 -2.48
CA CYS A 109 -3.10 91.77 -3.57
C CYS A 109 -4.19 90.88 -4.20
N VAL A 110 -4.07 90.61 -5.52
CA VAL A 110 -4.85 89.59 -6.24
C VAL A 110 -3.93 88.68 -7.04
N GLN A 111 -3.97 87.36 -6.82
CA GLN A 111 -3.28 86.35 -7.63
C GLN A 111 -4.29 85.65 -8.55
N ASN A 112 -3.95 85.46 -9.83
CA ASN A 112 -4.81 84.81 -10.84
C ASN A 112 -4.25 83.45 -11.25
N ILE A 113 -5.12 82.43 -11.35
CA ILE A 113 -4.79 81.07 -11.79
C ILE A 113 -5.81 80.62 -12.83
N GLN A 114 -5.33 80.09 -13.95
CA GLN A 114 -6.15 79.50 -15.00
C GLN A 114 -6.21 78.00 -14.81
N VAL A 115 -7.42 77.44 -14.65
CA VAL A 115 -7.62 75.99 -14.65
C VAL A 115 -8.13 75.56 -16.02
N VAL A 116 -7.30 74.77 -16.74
CA VAL A 116 -7.63 74.23 -18.06
C VAL A 116 -7.89 72.74 -17.92
N LEU A 117 -9.04 72.29 -18.43
CA LEU A 117 -9.43 70.88 -18.37
C LEU A 117 -8.91 70.11 -19.57
N VAL A 118 -8.26 68.98 -19.30
CA VAL A 118 -7.81 68.03 -20.33
C VAL A 118 -8.77 66.84 -20.33
N PRO A 119 -9.36 66.46 -21.48
CA PRO A 119 -10.21 65.27 -21.55
C PRO A 119 -9.40 64.01 -21.27
N LEU A 120 -10.05 63.01 -20.65
CA LEU A 120 -9.45 61.69 -20.46
C LEU A 120 -9.23 60.99 -21.81
N PRO A 121 -8.27 60.04 -21.89
CA PRO A 121 -8.13 59.18 -23.07
C PRO A 121 -9.44 58.46 -23.41
N GLU A 122 -9.78 58.37 -24.69
CA GLU A 122 -10.92 57.63 -25.20
C GLU A 122 -10.75 56.12 -24.95
N ILE A 123 -11.82 55.45 -24.52
CA ILE A 123 -11.82 54.01 -24.27
C ILE A 123 -11.63 53.25 -25.58
N GLN A 124 -10.56 52.45 -25.66
CA GLN A 124 -10.26 51.57 -26.79
C GLN A 124 -10.53 50.10 -26.43
N VAL A 125 -10.68 49.24 -27.45
CA VAL A 125 -10.83 47.79 -27.26
C VAL A 125 -9.50 47.11 -27.57
N LEU A 126 -8.98 46.37 -26.59
CA LEU A 126 -7.86 45.46 -26.80
C LEU A 126 -8.35 44.26 -27.60
N THR A 127 -7.71 44.00 -28.74
CA THR A 127 -8.04 42.88 -29.64
C THR A 127 -6.76 42.09 -29.95
N GLY A 128 -6.86 40.83 -30.35
CA GLY A 128 -5.70 40.03 -30.69
C GLY A 128 -5.98 38.53 -30.67
N ALA A 129 -5.02 37.72 -31.12
CA ALA A 129 -5.19 36.27 -31.13
C ALA A 129 -5.06 35.71 -29.71
N SER A 130 -6.05 34.93 -29.29
CA SER A 130 -6.13 34.30 -27.96
C SER A 130 -5.23 33.06 -27.82
N LEU A 131 -4.38 32.77 -28.82
CA LEU A 131 -3.51 31.60 -28.86
C LEU A 131 -2.06 32.02 -29.13
N LEU A 132 -1.13 31.38 -28.40
CA LEU A 132 0.31 31.49 -28.66
C LEU A 132 0.70 30.56 -29.81
N CYS A 133 0.94 31.12 -30.99
CA CYS A 133 1.41 30.38 -32.14
C CYS A 133 2.94 30.38 -32.12
N ASN A 134 3.58 29.20 -32.04
CA ASN A 134 5.02 29.06 -31.82
C ASN A 134 5.53 29.80 -30.57
N GLY A 135 4.70 29.91 -29.54
CA GLY A 135 5.05 30.58 -28.28
C GLY A 135 4.87 32.10 -28.28
N GLU A 136 4.33 32.70 -29.35
CA GLU A 136 4.13 34.16 -29.46
C GLU A 136 2.77 34.52 -30.08
N THR A 137 2.26 35.72 -29.79
CA THR A 137 1.07 36.32 -30.38
C THR A 137 1.18 37.84 -30.44
N THR A 138 0.19 38.50 -31.08
CA THR A 138 0.08 39.94 -31.20
C THR A 138 -1.24 40.43 -30.61
N LEU A 139 -1.15 41.42 -29.72
CA LEU A 139 -2.30 42.17 -29.21
C LEU A 139 -2.28 43.58 -29.78
N SER A 140 -3.43 44.14 -30.13
CA SER A 140 -3.55 45.41 -30.86
C SER A 140 -4.67 46.29 -30.31
N LEU A 141 -4.45 47.60 -30.42
CA LEU A 141 -5.47 48.63 -30.27
C LEU A 141 -5.77 49.22 -31.65
N SER A 142 -7.06 49.28 -31.99
CA SER A 142 -7.54 49.78 -33.30
C SER A 142 -7.27 51.26 -33.51
N ASN A 143 -7.07 52.02 -32.44
CA ASN A 143 -6.68 53.43 -32.48
C ASN A 143 -5.88 53.81 -31.22
N SER A 144 -5.15 54.92 -31.28
CA SER A 144 -4.45 55.50 -30.14
C SER A 144 -4.41 57.02 -30.23
N GLU A 145 -4.25 57.68 -29.10
CA GLU A 145 -4.17 59.13 -29.02
C GLU A 145 -2.73 59.63 -28.93
N ALA A 146 -2.45 60.76 -29.59
CA ALA A 146 -1.19 61.47 -29.40
C ALA A 146 -1.04 61.95 -27.94
N GLY A 147 0.17 61.82 -27.40
CA GLY A 147 0.51 62.24 -26.03
C GLY A 147 0.02 61.28 -24.93
N VAL A 148 -0.27 60.02 -25.27
CA VAL A 148 -0.71 58.96 -24.34
C VAL A 148 0.30 57.82 -24.31
N ILE A 149 0.55 57.30 -23.11
CA ILE A 149 1.33 56.08 -22.88
C ILE A 149 0.36 54.95 -22.62
N TYR A 150 0.48 53.85 -23.35
CA TYR A 150 -0.31 52.64 -23.17
C TYR A 150 0.58 51.55 -22.57
N VAL A 151 0.20 51.02 -21.41
CA VAL A 151 0.96 50.01 -20.67
C VAL A 151 0.19 48.69 -20.68
N LEU A 152 0.79 47.64 -21.20
CA LEU A 152 0.24 46.29 -21.23
C LEU A 152 0.58 45.55 -19.93
N TYR A 153 -0.42 44.90 -19.35
CA TYR A 153 -0.32 44.03 -18.19
C TYR A 153 -0.78 42.62 -18.54
N CYS A 154 -0.21 41.61 -17.88
CA CYS A 154 -0.64 40.21 -17.90
C CYS A 154 -0.85 39.75 -16.47
N ASN A 155 -2.05 39.29 -16.10
CA ASN A 155 -2.41 38.92 -14.73
C ASN A 155 -2.01 40.01 -13.71
N ASN A 156 -2.28 41.28 -14.05
CA ASN A 156 -1.89 42.48 -13.30
C ASN A 156 -0.37 42.75 -13.16
N SER A 157 0.48 41.95 -13.82
CA SER A 157 1.94 42.17 -13.87
C SER A 157 2.32 42.96 -15.12
N PHE A 158 3.23 43.92 -14.99
CA PHE A 158 3.70 44.74 -16.11
C PHE A 158 4.36 43.87 -17.19
N VAL A 159 4.03 44.11 -18.46
CA VAL A 159 4.62 43.44 -19.62
C VAL A 159 5.47 44.40 -20.44
N THR A 160 4.84 45.45 -20.99
CA THR A 160 5.52 46.45 -21.84
C THR A 160 4.70 47.75 -21.90
N TYR A 161 5.25 48.81 -22.49
CA TYR A 161 4.51 50.04 -22.77
C TYR A 161 4.86 50.64 -24.14
N GLU A 162 3.95 51.44 -24.67
CA GLU A 162 4.07 52.15 -25.94
C GLU A 162 3.65 53.60 -25.77
N SER A 163 4.45 54.55 -26.28
CA SER A 163 4.15 56.00 -26.23
C SER A 163 3.94 56.54 -27.64
N ARG A 164 2.82 57.24 -27.88
CA ARG A 164 2.47 57.75 -29.22
C ARG A 164 2.67 59.26 -29.30
N THR A 165 3.50 59.72 -30.23
CA THR A 165 3.65 61.15 -30.59
C THR A 165 2.60 61.63 -31.59
N ILE A 166 2.02 60.71 -32.37
CA ILE A 166 0.90 60.90 -33.30
C ILE A 166 -0.05 59.70 -33.12
N GLY A 167 -1.36 59.92 -33.13
CA GLY A 167 -2.36 58.87 -32.94
C GLY A 167 -2.42 57.84 -34.08
N GLY A 168 -3.06 56.69 -33.83
CA GLY A 168 -3.27 55.62 -34.83
C GLY A 168 -3.21 54.19 -34.27
N ALA A 169 -3.55 53.19 -35.08
CA ALA A 169 -3.54 51.78 -34.67
C ALA A 169 -2.12 51.29 -34.33
N PHE A 170 -2.02 50.40 -33.34
CA PHE A 170 -0.74 49.76 -33.02
C PHE A 170 -0.87 48.41 -32.32
N SER A 171 0.27 47.72 -32.22
CA SER A 171 0.36 46.38 -31.67
C SER A 171 1.45 46.27 -30.60
N PHE A 172 1.16 45.50 -29.56
CA PHE A 172 2.11 44.96 -28.61
C PHE A 172 2.60 43.60 -29.15
N THR A 173 3.86 43.53 -29.58
CA THR A 173 4.40 42.31 -30.20
C THR A 173 5.92 42.17 -29.99
N PRO A 174 6.44 40.94 -29.78
CA PRO A 174 5.69 39.71 -29.51
C PRO A 174 5.22 39.63 -28.04
N VAL A 175 4.08 38.97 -27.83
CA VAL A 175 3.58 38.60 -26.49
C VAL A 175 3.66 37.09 -26.36
N SER A 176 4.36 36.58 -25.34
CA SER A 176 4.71 35.16 -25.22
C SER A 176 4.25 34.47 -23.94
N GLN A 177 3.54 35.19 -23.08
CA GLN A 177 3.08 34.68 -21.78
C GLN A 177 1.58 34.33 -21.84
N GLU A 178 1.18 33.26 -21.16
CA GLU A 178 -0.22 32.92 -20.95
C GLU A 178 -0.82 33.77 -19.83
N GLY A 179 -2.04 34.26 -20.04
CA GLY A 179 -2.75 35.01 -19.01
C GLY A 179 -3.80 35.98 -19.54
N VAL A 180 -4.38 36.72 -18.61
CA VAL A 180 -5.35 37.78 -18.91
C VAL A 180 -4.60 39.09 -19.11
N TYR A 181 -4.66 39.59 -20.35
CA TYR A 181 -4.03 40.84 -20.73
C TYR A 181 -4.98 42.01 -20.59
N SER A 182 -4.50 43.10 -20.00
CA SER A 182 -5.20 44.38 -19.93
C SER A 182 -4.25 45.51 -20.30
N VAL A 183 -4.78 46.63 -20.81
CA VAL A 183 -3.97 47.81 -21.11
C VAL A 183 -4.43 48.98 -20.25
N ARG A 184 -3.49 49.75 -19.72
CA ARG A 184 -3.74 51.01 -19.01
C ARG A 184 -3.20 52.17 -19.83
N ALA A 185 -4.01 53.22 -20.04
CA ALA A 185 -3.56 54.46 -20.67
C ALA A 185 -3.25 55.56 -19.66
N TYR A 186 -2.20 56.34 -19.95
CA TYR A 186 -1.73 57.48 -19.17
C TYR A 186 -1.55 58.71 -20.06
N LYS A 187 -2.29 59.80 -19.81
CA LYS A 187 -2.13 61.06 -20.54
C LYS A 187 -1.00 61.89 -19.94
N ILE A 188 0.05 62.19 -20.71
CA ILE A 188 1.27 62.86 -20.22
C ILE A 188 1.02 64.34 -19.85
N SER A 189 -0.01 64.97 -20.44
CA SER A 189 -0.29 66.40 -20.28
C SER A 189 -1.04 66.79 -18.98
N CYS A 190 -1.31 65.85 -18.07
CA CYS A 190 -1.96 66.10 -16.78
C CYS A 190 -0.95 66.08 -15.62
N ASN A 191 -1.11 66.99 -14.65
CA ASN A 191 -0.27 67.07 -13.44
C ASN A 191 -0.45 65.89 -12.46
N SER A 192 -1.48 65.09 -12.68
CA SER A 192 -1.81 63.83 -12.01
C SER A 192 -2.18 62.83 -13.09
N ASN A 193 -1.41 61.75 -13.22
CA ASN A 193 -1.57 60.75 -14.27
C ASN A 193 -2.97 60.12 -14.20
N ALA A 194 -3.91 60.55 -15.04
CA ALA A 194 -5.23 59.93 -15.11
C ALA A 194 -5.13 58.57 -15.81
N ILE A 195 -5.72 57.53 -15.21
CA ILE A 195 -5.62 56.13 -15.64
C ILE A 195 -6.98 55.66 -16.14
N ILE A 196 -7.01 55.07 -17.34
CA ILE A 196 -8.15 54.29 -17.84
C ILE A 196 -7.66 52.88 -18.15
N GLU A 197 -8.41 51.87 -17.69
CA GLU A 197 -8.20 50.47 -18.05
C GLU A 197 -9.06 50.11 -19.26
N PHE A 198 -8.44 49.48 -20.26
CA PHE A 198 -9.12 48.88 -21.40
C PHE A 198 -9.42 47.40 -21.10
N GLY A 199 -10.44 46.85 -21.78
CA GLY A 199 -10.94 45.49 -21.54
C GLY A 199 -9.88 44.38 -21.63
N ASN A 200 -10.26 43.19 -21.13
CA ASN A 200 -9.35 42.05 -20.97
C ASN A 200 -9.34 41.12 -22.20
N VAL A 201 -8.16 40.68 -22.63
CA VAL A 201 -7.99 39.58 -23.62
C VAL A 201 -7.24 38.43 -22.97
N THR A 202 -7.83 37.23 -22.96
CA THR A 202 -7.14 36.04 -22.46
C THR A 202 -6.36 35.37 -23.57
N VAL A 203 -5.07 35.14 -23.33
CA VAL A 203 -4.17 34.40 -24.23
C VAL A 203 -3.84 33.07 -23.59
N TYR A 204 -4.08 31.97 -24.30
CA TYR A 204 -3.84 30.59 -23.87
C TYR A 204 -2.66 29.97 -24.60
N GLN A 205 -1.96 29.05 -23.94
CA GLN A 205 -0.92 28.25 -24.58
C GLN A 205 -1.50 27.06 -25.37
N ASN A 206 -2.61 26.47 -24.93
CA ASN A 206 -3.16 25.23 -25.49
C ASN A 206 -4.66 25.35 -25.81
N LEU A 207 -5.12 24.65 -26.85
CA LEU A 207 -6.55 24.50 -27.15
C LEU A 207 -7.25 23.67 -26.04
N PRO A 208 -8.55 23.92 -25.75
CA PRO A 208 -9.27 23.15 -24.76
C PRO A 208 -9.43 21.69 -25.19
N ARG A 209 -9.48 20.77 -24.23
CA ARG A 209 -9.68 19.34 -24.50
C ARG A 209 -11.09 19.09 -25.09
N PRO A 210 -11.24 18.23 -26.12
CA PRO A 210 -12.56 17.91 -26.67
C PRO A 210 -13.48 17.30 -25.62
N VAL A 211 -14.78 17.61 -25.75
CA VAL A 211 -15.85 17.08 -24.91
C VAL A 211 -16.64 16.04 -25.70
N ILE A 212 -16.77 14.84 -25.13
CA ILE A 212 -17.60 13.77 -25.69
C ILE A 212 -19.02 14.00 -25.17
N ASN A 213 -19.94 14.40 -26.05
CA ASN A 213 -21.31 14.72 -25.67
C ASN A 213 -22.18 13.45 -25.55
N SER A 214 -22.03 12.54 -26.51
CA SER A 214 -22.74 11.26 -26.51
C SER A 214 -22.03 10.25 -27.42
N THR A 215 -22.21 8.97 -27.11
CA THR A 215 -21.77 7.84 -27.93
C THR A 215 -22.97 6.98 -28.31
N THR A 216 -22.85 6.28 -29.43
CA THR A 216 -23.71 5.15 -29.80
C THR A 216 -22.83 3.95 -30.13
N THR A 217 -23.42 2.87 -30.64
CA THR A 217 -22.65 1.70 -31.10
C THR A 217 -21.77 1.99 -32.32
N THR A 218 -22.05 3.06 -33.08
CA THR A 218 -21.34 3.35 -34.34
C THR A 218 -21.05 4.83 -34.58
N SER A 219 -21.30 5.70 -33.60
CA SER A 219 -21.10 7.15 -33.71
C SER A 219 -20.74 7.80 -32.38
N ALA A 220 -20.18 9.02 -32.45
CA ALA A 220 -19.95 9.88 -31.28
C ALA A 220 -20.12 11.35 -31.65
N ILE A 221 -20.64 12.17 -30.73
CA ILE A 221 -20.76 13.62 -30.89
C ILE A 221 -19.64 14.28 -30.08
N ILE A 222 -18.80 15.06 -30.75
CA ILE A 222 -17.62 15.73 -30.19
C ILE A 222 -17.84 17.24 -30.22
N ASN A 223 -17.70 17.91 -29.08
CA ASN A 223 -17.90 19.35 -28.92
C ASN A 223 -16.61 20.02 -28.39
N TRP A 224 -16.42 21.30 -28.72
CA TRP A 224 -15.36 22.14 -28.15
C TRP A 224 -15.77 23.61 -28.10
N THR A 225 -15.09 24.41 -27.27
CA THR A 225 -15.38 25.84 -27.07
C THR A 225 -14.27 26.68 -27.71
N ALA A 226 -14.32 26.87 -29.03
CA ALA A 226 -13.41 27.76 -29.74
C ALA A 226 -14.05 28.27 -31.05
N THR A 227 -13.60 29.44 -31.55
CA THR A 227 -14.07 30.04 -32.81
C THR A 227 -12.99 29.98 -33.90
N GLY A 228 -13.36 29.54 -35.12
CA GLY A 228 -12.45 29.42 -36.26
C GLY A 228 -12.69 28.17 -37.13
N SER A 229 -11.78 27.94 -38.08
CA SER A 229 -11.71 26.71 -38.88
C SER A 229 -10.82 25.68 -38.20
N TYR A 230 -11.31 24.44 -38.09
CA TYR A 230 -10.68 23.34 -37.37
C TYR A 230 -10.48 22.12 -38.25
N ILE A 231 -9.43 21.36 -37.92
CA ILE A 231 -9.21 20.00 -38.40
C ILE A 231 -9.41 19.08 -37.20
N LEU A 232 -10.58 18.44 -37.13
CA LEU A 232 -10.78 17.38 -36.15
C LEU A 232 -10.16 16.09 -36.68
N GLU A 233 -9.37 15.41 -35.87
CA GLU A 233 -8.80 14.12 -36.24
C GLU A 233 -9.16 13.07 -35.19
N TYR A 234 -9.58 11.90 -35.66
CA TYR A 234 -9.94 10.77 -34.82
C TYR A 234 -9.42 9.46 -35.41
N GLY A 235 -9.14 8.48 -34.55
CA GLY A 235 -8.66 7.17 -34.95
C GLY A 235 -8.73 6.18 -33.79
N PRO A 236 -8.40 4.89 -34.02
CA PRO A 236 -8.29 3.91 -32.94
C PRO A 236 -7.38 4.44 -31.82
N LYS A 237 -7.71 4.14 -30.55
CA LYS A 237 -6.92 4.59 -29.39
C LYS A 237 -5.43 4.29 -29.61
N GLY A 238 -4.57 5.29 -29.42
CA GLY A 238 -3.12 5.21 -29.60
C GLY A 238 -2.61 5.47 -31.02
N PHE A 239 -3.45 5.90 -31.96
CA PHE A 239 -2.98 6.28 -33.31
C PHE A 239 -2.04 7.50 -33.27
N PHE A 240 -1.16 7.61 -34.26
CA PHE A 240 -0.21 8.72 -34.33
C PHE A 240 -0.87 9.95 -34.95
N PRO A 241 -0.91 11.09 -34.24
CA PRO A 241 -1.60 12.27 -34.73
C PRO A 241 -0.86 12.96 -35.87
N GLY A 242 -1.60 13.55 -36.81
CA GLY A 242 -1.01 14.46 -37.79
C GLY A 242 -0.46 15.73 -37.14
N PHE A 243 0.61 16.30 -37.69
CA PHE A 243 1.19 17.56 -37.22
C PHE A 243 0.81 18.77 -38.10
N ASP A 244 0.15 18.51 -39.24
CA ASP A 244 -0.20 19.50 -40.24
C ASP A 244 -1.67 19.37 -40.70
N ALA A 245 -1.96 19.77 -41.95
CA ALA A 245 -3.28 19.66 -42.57
C ALA A 245 -3.71 18.22 -42.87
N THR A 246 -2.81 17.25 -42.75
CA THR A 246 -3.05 15.85 -43.11
C THR A 246 -3.38 15.00 -41.89
N ALA A 247 -3.98 13.84 -42.14
CA ALA A 247 -4.17 12.83 -41.12
C ALA A 247 -2.83 12.13 -40.83
N GLY A 248 -2.56 11.86 -39.57
CA GLY A 248 -1.51 10.95 -39.15
C GLY A 248 -1.89 9.49 -39.41
N ILE A 249 -0.94 8.59 -39.15
CA ILE A 249 -1.10 7.17 -39.46
C ILE A 249 -2.19 6.56 -38.56
N GLY A 250 -3.25 6.06 -39.19
CA GLY A 250 -4.42 5.48 -38.50
C GLY A 250 -5.50 6.51 -38.12
N GLY A 251 -5.29 7.79 -38.44
CA GLY A 251 -6.25 8.87 -38.22
C GLY A 251 -7.15 9.16 -39.41
N THR A 252 -8.29 9.78 -39.14
CA THR A 252 -9.24 10.32 -40.12
C THR A 252 -9.53 11.77 -39.78
N ILE A 253 -9.43 12.67 -40.75
CA ILE A 253 -9.65 14.11 -40.57
C ILE A 253 -11.05 14.56 -41.03
N ILE A 254 -11.60 15.54 -40.32
CA ILE A 254 -12.81 16.27 -40.68
C ILE A 254 -12.50 17.76 -40.59
N ASN A 255 -12.53 18.43 -41.73
CA ASN A 255 -12.42 19.89 -41.80
C ASN A 255 -13.79 20.51 -41.48
N THR A 256 -13.86 21.39 -40.50
CA THR A 256 -15.12 21.99 -40.06
C THR A 256 -14.96 23.41 -39.54
N ASN A 257 -16.01 24.21 -39.68
CA ASN A 257 -16.14 25.54 -39.05
C ASN A 257 -17.14 25.50 -37.88
N SER A 258 -17.66 24.32 -37.54
CA SER A 258 -18.62 24.10 -36.45
C SER A 258 -17.90 23.68 -35.18
N ALA A 259 -18.37 24.16 -34.03
CA ALA A 259 -17.87 23.78 -32.70
C ALA A 259 -18.34 22.38 -32.23
N SER A 260 -18.96 21.61 -33.13
CA SER A 260 -19.49 20.27 -32.89
C SER A 260 -19.39 19.43 -34.16
N VAL A 261 -19.00 18.16 -34.02
CA VAL A 261 -18.89 17.17 -35.11
C VAL A 261 -19.47 15.83 -34.66
N THR A 262 -20.23 15.19 -35.56
CA THR A 262 -20.66 13.81 -35.39
C THR A 262 -19.74 12.88 -36.16
N LEU A 263 -19.07 11.98 -35.46
CA LEU A 263 -18.29 10.88 -36.01
C LEU A 263 -19.22 9.72 -36.33
N SER A 264 -19.08 9.09 -37.49
CA SER A 264 -19.92 7.97 -37.95
C SER A 264 -19.08 6.82 -38.48
N GLY A 265 -19.65 5.61 -38.52
CA GLY A 265 -18.95 4.43 -39.04
C GLY A 265 -17.95 3.83 -38.06
N LEU A 266 -18.08 4.15 -36.77
CA LEU A 266 -17.25 3.59 -35.71
C LEU A 266 -17.66 2.14 -35.44
N VAL A 267 -16.71 1.34 -34.94
CA VAL A 267 -16.93 -0.07 -34.61
C VAL A 267 -17.36 -0.18 -33.15
N SER A 268 -18.48 -0.86 -32.91
CA SER A 268 -19.05 -1.05 -31.57
C SER A 268 -18.05 -1.63 -30.56
N GLY A 269 -18.09 -1.10 -29.33
CA GLY A 269 -17.22 -1.51 -28.23
C GLY A 269 -15.74 -1.08 -28.35
N ASN A 270 -15.35 -0.38 -29.42
CA ASN A 270 -13.96 0.03 -29.63
C ASN A 270 -13.67 1.42 -29.03
N SER A 271 -12.42 1.62 -28.62
CA SER A 271 -11.92 2.89 -28.09
C SER A 271 -11.21 3.69 -29.17
N TYR A 272 -11.47 5.00 -29.18
CA TYR A 272 -10.97 5.95 -30.16
C TYR A 272 -10.34 7.13 -29.43
N ASP A 273 -9.26 7.66 -29.99
CA ASP A 273 -8.70 8.95 -29.61
C ASP A 273 -9.19 10.02 -30.58
N VAL A 274 -9.45 11.21 -30.05
CA VAL A 274 -9.85 12.39 -30.82
C VAL A 274 -9.19 13.64 -30.25
N TYR A 275 -8.80 14.53 -31.13
CA TYR A 275 -8.37 15.89 -30.82
C TYR A 275 -8.67 16.77 -32.04
N PHE A 276 -8.56 18.08 -31.88
CA PHE A 276 -8.73 19.01 -32.99
C PHE A 276 -7.54 19.96 -33.08
N ARG A 277 -7.25 20.40 -34.30
CA ARG A 277 -6.21 21.36 -34.62
C ARG A 277 -6.82 22.65 -35.13
N GLN A 278 -6.19 23.77 -34.79
CA GLN A 278 -6.47 25.08 -35.39
C GLN A 278 -5.26 25.57 -36.16
N SER A 279 -5.47 26.10 -37.37
CA SER A 279 -4.41 26.75 -38.14
C SER A 279 -4.16 28.15 -37.57
N CYS A 280 -2.90 28.41 -37.22
CA CYS A 280 -2.39 29.72 -36.79
C CYS A 280 -2.04 30.61 -37.99
N SER A 281 -1.42 30.01 -39.00
CA SER A 281 -0.97 30.60 -40.25
C SER A 281 -0.74 29.47 -41.26
N PRO A 282 -0.51 29.76 -42.56
CA PRO A 282 -0.25 28.71 -43.55
C PRO A 282 0.90 27.78 -43.10
N GLY A 283 0.59 26.51 -42.85
CA GLY A 283 1.56 25.49 -42.44
C GLY A 283 1.86 25.42 -40.93
N VAL A 284 1.24 26.26 -40.09
CA VAL A 284 1.43 26.23 -38.63
C VAL A 284 0.12 25.89 -37.93
N TYR A 285 0.16 24.86 -37.07
CA TYR A 285 -1.00 24.31 -36.38
C TYR A 285 -0.74 24.15 -34.88
N VAL A 286 -1.78 24.35 -34.08
CA VAL A 286 -1.81 24.02 -32.65
C VAL A 286 -2.89 22.95 -32.41
N SER A 287 -2.59 21.96 -31.58
CA SER A 287 -3.47 20.81 -31.30
C SER A 287 -4.04 20.88 -29.90
N SER A 288 -5.28 20.43 -29.71
CA SER A 288 -5.84 20.18 -28.39
C SER A 288 -5.20 18.95 -27.73
N PRO A 289 -5.24 18.81 -26.39
CA PRO A 289 -4.94 17.55 -25.73
C PRO A 289 -5.83 16.41 -26.24
N VAL A 290 -5.28 15.18 -26.26
CA VAL A 290 -6.00 13.98 -26.69
C VAL A 290 -7.17 13.68 -25.76
N ARG A 291 -8.32 13.32 -26.33
CA ARG A 291 -9.48 12.78 -25.62
C ARG A 291 -9.78 11.37 -26.10
N THR A 292 -9.82 10.42 -25.19
CA THR A 292 -10.26 9.05 -25.48
C THR A 292 -11.75 8.89 -25.20
N PHE A 293 -12.44 8.13 -26.04
CA PHE A 293 -13.82 7.68 -25.82
C PHE A 293 -14.01 6.25 -26.33
N THR A 294 -15.07 5.57 -25.88
CA THR A 294 -15.41 4.20 -26.30
C THR A 294 -16.85 4.19 -26.80
N THR A 295 -17.08 3.62 -27.98
CA THR A 295 -18.45 3.43 -28.51
C THR A 295 -19.23 2.41 -27.66
N ASP A 296 -20.56 2.50 -27.71
CA ASP A 296 -21.42 1.58 -26.99
C ASP A 296 -21.36 0.16 -27.59
N CYS A 297 -21.81 -0.82 -26.80
CA CYS A 297 -21.84 -2.23 -27.19
C CYS A 297 -23.17 -2.65 -27.81
N SER A 298 -23.09 -3.27 -28.98
CA SER A 298 -24.23 -3.89 -29.66
C SER A 298 -24.79 -5.04 -28.82
N ALA A 299 -26.11 -5.21 -28.83
CA ALA A 299 -26.75 -6.31 -28.10
C ALA A 299 -26.52 -7.65 -28.82
N ILE A 300 -26.25 -8.70 -28.07
CA ILE A 300 -26.26 -10.08 -28.56
C ILE A 300 -27.72 -10.46 -28.85
N THR A 301 -28.02 -10.80 -30.11
CA THR A 301 -29.36 -11.16 -30.58
C THR A 301 -29.42 -12.54 -31.26
N SER A 302 -28.25 -13.14 -31.54
CA SER A 302 -28.13 -14.47 -32.13
C SER A 302 -27.60 -15.46 -31.11
N PHE A 303 -28.23 -16.64 -31.02
CA PHE A 303 -27.84 -17.72 -30.13
C PHE A 303 -27.60 -19.01 -30.94
N PRO A 304 -26.57 -19.83 -30.61
CA PRO A 304 -25.71 -19.72 -29.45
C PRO A 304 -24.67 -18.58 -29.58
N TYR A 305 -24.43 -17.88 -28.47
CA TYR A 305 -23.29 -16.99 -28.30
C TYR A 305 -22.31 -17.66 -27.34
N SER A 306 -21.03 -17.71 -27.69
CA SER A 306 -19.98 -18.35 -26.89
C SER A 306 -18.80 -17.41 -26.64
N GLN A 307 -18.22 -17.50 -25.45
CA GLN A 307 -17.00 -16.79 -25.04
C GLN A 307 -16.11 -17.72 -24.20
N GLY A 308 -14.96 -18.12 -24.78
CA GLY A 308 -13.92 -18.94 -24.15
C GLY A 308 -12.61 -18.19 -23.86
N PHE A 309 -12.61 -16.87 -24.00
CA PHE A 309 -11.52 -15.94 -23.63
C PHE A 309 -10.20 -16.05 -24.42
N GLU A 310 -10.11 -16.95 -25.40
CA GLU A 310 -8.90 -17.24 -26.20
C GLU A 310 -8.26 -16.01 -26.89
N THR A 311 -9.06 -15.03 -27.28
CA THR A 311 -8.58 -13.80 -27.97
C THR A 311 -8.56 -12.58 -27.05
N THR A 312 -8.73 -12.77 -25.74
CA THR A 312 -8.77 -11.67 -24.76
C THR A 312 -7.36 -11.21 -24.44
N PRO A 313 -7.06 -9.90 -24.49
CA PRO A 313 -5.75 -9.38 -24.10
C PRO A 313 -5.39 -9.75 -22.66
N ILE A 314 -4.11 -10.01 -22.41
CA ILE A 314 -3.55 -10.19 -21.06
C ILE A 314 -3.84 -8.92 -20.24
N LEU A 315 -4.38 -9.07 -19.03
CA LEU A 315 -4.81 -8.02 -18.10
C LEU A 315 -6.01 -7.15 -18.56
N GLY A 316 -7.07 -7.73 -19.16
CA GLY A 316 -8.39 -7.09 -19.37
C GLY A 316 -9.66 -7.95 -19.18
N VAL A 317 -10.72 -7.64 -19.93
CA VAL A 317 -11.88 -8.53 -20.16
C VAL A 317 -12.23 -8.41 -21.65
N PRO A 318 -12.97 -9.35 -22.26
CA PRO A 318 -13.32 -9.22 -23.67
C PRO A 318 -14.05 -7.91 -23.95
N ILE A 319 -13.95 -7.41 -25.18
CA ILE A 319 -14.72 -6.25 -25.62
C ILE A 319 -16.19 -6.46 -25.26
N CYS A 320 -16.81 -5.42 -24.69
CA CYS A 320 -18.19 -5.41 -24.21
C CYS A 320 -18.52 -6.21 -22.93
N TRP A 321 -17.54 -6.87 -22.34
CA TRP A 321 -17.63 -7.32 -20.95
C TRP A 321 -17.18 -6.19 -20.03
N LYS A 322 -17.67 -6.17 -18.80
CA LYS A 322 -17.21 -5.23 -17.78
C LYS A 322 -16.79 -5.97 -16.53
N SER A 323 -15.77 -5.43 -15.88
CA SER A 323 -15.34 -5.81 -14.55
C SER A 323 -15.57 -4.63 -13.60
N ASN A 324 -15.93 -4.90 -12.34
CA ASN A 324 -15.98 -3.89 -11.29
C ASN A 324 -15.45 -4.48 -9.98
N TYR A 325 -14.15 -4.28 -9.77
CA TYR A 325 -13.37 -4.76 -8.62
C TYR A 325 -13.02 -3.53 -7.79
N THR A 326 -13.32 -3.58 -6.49
CA THR A 326 -13.17 -2.42 -5.59
C THR A 326 -11.83 -2.35 -4.88
N ASP A 327 -10.94 -3.33 -5.11
CA ASP A 327 -9.61 -3.38 -4.51
C ASP A 327 -8.58 -3.04 -5.60
N PHE A 328 -8.06 -1.82 -5.57
CA PHE A 328 -6.97 -1.33 -6.42
C PHE A 328 -5.62 -1.85 -5.88
N ASP A 329 -5.38 -3.16 -5.97
CA ASP A 329 -4.01 -3.67 -6.06
C ASP A 329 -3.71 -3.87 -7.54
N SER A 330 -2.77 -3.09 -8.06
CA SER A 330 -2.29 -3.20 -9.43
C SER A 330 -1.76 -4.61 -9.70
N ASP A 331 -2.21 -5.22 -10.80
CA ASP A 331 -1.63 -6.35 -11.54
C ASP A 331 -2.02 -7.83 -11.28
N LEU A 332 -3.07 -8.20 -10.53
CA LEU A 332 -3.36 -9.65 -10.33
C LEU A 332 -4.79 -10.20 -10.43
N ASP A 333 -5.74 -9.49 -11.02
CA ASP A 333 -7.10 -10.05 -11.23
C ASP A 333 -7.50 -10.05 -12.70
N TYR A 334 -7.15 -11.13 -13.43
CA TYR A 334 -7.95 -11.80 -14.46
C TYR A 334 -7.19 -12.54 -15.58
N PHE A 335 -5.89 -12.85 -15.47
CA PHE A 335 -5.23 -13.65 -16.54
C PHE A 335 -4.21 -14.62 -15.98
N MET A 336 -4.40 -15.90 -16.32
CA MET A 336 -3.27 -16.83 -16.37
C MET A 336 -3.32 -17.58 -17.69
N SER A 337 -2.46 -17.22 -18.64
CA SER A 337 -2.00 -18.19 -19.63
C SER A 337 -1.04 -19.13 -18.89
N THR A 338 -1.55 -20.23 -18.32
CA THR A 338 -0.84 -21.51 -18.09
C THR A 338 -1.63 -22.43 -17.18
N GLY A 339 -1.90 -23.65 -17.67
CA GLY A 339 -2.14 -24.87 -16.89
C GLY A 339 -3.50 -25.07 -16.21
N PHE A 340 -4.31 -24.04 -16.04
CA PHE A 340 -5.56 -24.10 -15.25
C PHE A 340 -6.83 -23.72 -16.01
N GLN A 341 -6.76 -23.51 -17.32
CA GLN A 341 -7.93 -23.31 -18.17
C GLN A 341 -8.75 -24.61 -18.30
N ARG A 342 -10.04 -24.49 -18.57
CA ARG A 342 -10.89 -25.66 -18.82
C ARG A 342 -10.73 -26.13 -20.26
N SER A 343 -10.66 -25.20 -21.21
CA SER A 343 -10.37 -25.47 -22.61
C SER A 343 -9.46 -24.39 -23.20
N GLY A 344 -8.89 -24.63 -24.37
CA GLY A 344 -7.99 -23.69 -25.04
C GLY A 344 -6.80 -23.23 -24.19
N SER A 345 -6.61 -21.93 -24.10
CA SER A 345 -5.41 -21.28 -23.54
C SER A 345 -5.73 -20.31 -22.41
N ASN A 346 -6.95 -19.79 -22.33
CA ASN A 346 -7.31 -18.69 -21.45
C ASN A 346 -8.53 -19.01 -20.60
N TYR A 347 -8.63 -18.34 -19.45
CA TYR A 347 -9.81 -18.37 -18.58
C TYR A 347 -9.85 -17.09 -17.75
N ILE A 348 -10.96 -16.90 -17.04
CA ILE A 348 -11.25 -15.69 -16.25
C ILE A 348 -11.07 -16.03 -14.76
N TYR A 349 -10.15 -15.37 -14.07
CA TYR A 349 -9.81 -15.57 -12.65
C TYR A 349 -10.13 -14.37 -11.76
N GLY A 350 -10.89 -14.53 -10.68
CA GLY A 350 -10.98 -13.44 -9.70
C GLY A 350 -11.40 -13.84 -8.31
N GLN A 351 -11.15 -12.93 -7.38
CA GLN A 351 -11.30 -13.18 -5.95
C GLN A 351 -12.46 -12.40 -5.33
N ARG A 352 -12.71 -11.16 -5.79
CA ARG A 352 -13.77 -10.28 -5.27
C ARG A 352 -14.18 -9.23 -6.28
N GLY A 353 -15.39 -9.30 -6.83
CA GLY A 353 -15.89 -8.24 -7.70
C GLY A 353 -17.13 -8.64 -8.48
N TRP A 354 -17.23 -8.06 -9.67
CA TRP A 354 -18.30 -8.33 -10.60
C TRP A 354 -17.77 -8.51 -12.01
N LEU A 355 -18.11 -9.63 -12.64
CA LEU A 355 -17.95 -9.85 -14.07
C LEU A 355 -19.32 -9.72 -14.75
N ILE A 356 -19.49 -8.70 -15.58
CA ILE A 356 -20.74 -8.36 -16.25
C ILE A 356 -20.62 -8.71 -17.73
N LEU A 357 -21.55 -9.56 -18.21
CA LEU A 357 -21.64 -9.98 -19.59
C LEU A 357 -22.16 -8.85 -20.50
N PRO A 358 -21.92 -8.94 -21.83
CA PRO A 358 -22.50 -8.01 -22.78
C PRO A 358 -24.03 -8.00 -22.72
N ARG A 359 -24.64 -6.88 -23.14
CA ARG A 359 -26.08 -6.78 -23.28
C ARG A 359 -26.59 -7.86 -24.24
N MET A 360 -27.68 -8.53 -23.89
CA MET A 360 -28.31 -9.52 -24.75
C MET A 360 -29.82 -9.30 -24.80
N THR A 361 -30.45 -9.72 -25.90
CA THR A 361 -31.91 -9.69 -26.07
C THR A 361 -32.45 -11.11 -26.05
N LEU A 362 -33.06 -11.51 -24.93
CA LEU A 362 -33.59 -12.85 -24.73
C LEU A 362 -35.00 -13.00 -25.35
N THR A 363 -35.35 -14.23 -25.73
CA THR A 363 -36.64 -14.60 -26.32
C THR A 363 -37.48 -15.50 -25.39
N GLY A 364 -37.06 -15.70 -24.14
CA GLY A 364 -37.72 -16.60 -23.21
C GLY A 364 -37.43 -18.10 -23.44
N ASN A 365 -36.43 -18.43 -24.27
CA ASN A 365 -36.03 -19.81 -24.53
C ASN A 365 -34.53 -20.05 -24.29
N GLN A 366 -33.82 -19.13 -23.64
CA GLN A 366 -32.37 -19.25 -23.46
C GLN A 366 -31.99 -19.81 -22.08
N ARG A 367 -30.80 -20.37 -22.00
CA ARG A 367 -30.06 -20.66 -20.77
C ARG A 367 -28.65 -20.10 -20.87
N LEU A 368 -28.06 -19.80 -19.70
CA LEU A 368 -26.63 -19.55 -19.56
C LEU A 368 -25.94 -20.84 -19.12
N ARG A 369 -24.85 -21.19 -19.80
CA ARG A 369 -23.95 -22.29 -19.48
C ARG A 369 -22.52 -21.78 -19.33
N PHE A 370 -21.79 -22.21 -18.32
CA PHE A 370 -20.37 -21.88 -18.14
C PHE A 370 -19.71 -22.90 -17.19
N PHE A 371 -18.39 -22.87 -17.09
CA PHE A 371 -17.62 -23.76 -16.25
C PHE A 371 -16.94 -22.96 -15.14
N THR A 372 -16.92 -23.51 -13.93
CA THR A 372 -16.26 -22.86 -12.80
C THR A 372 -15.46 -23.82 -11.95
N ASN A 373 -14.34 -23.35 -11.40
CA ASN A 373 -13.48 -24.08 -10.48
C ASN A 373 -12.98 -23.14 -9.38
N SER A 374 -12.83 -23.62 -8.15
CA SER A 374 -12.17 -22.85 -7.10
C SER A 374 -10.65 -22.95 -7.26
N SER A 375 -9.92 -21.87 -7.01
CA SER A 375 -8.47 -21.91 -6.78
C SER A 375 -8.11 -22.00 -5.29
N THR A 376 -9.08 -21.72 -4.41
CA THR A 376 -8.98 -21.93 -2.96
C THR A 376 -9.74 -23.18 -2.54
N SER A 377 -9.55 -23.66 -1.31
CA SER A 377 -10.27 -24.84 -0.77
C SER A 377 -11.79 -24.73 -0.94
N THR A 378 -12.34 -23.53 -0.80
CA THR A 378 -13.74 -23.21 -1.06
C THR A 378 -13.86 -21.80 -1.63
N ALA A 379 -14.85 -21.59 -2.51
CA ALA A 379 -15.24 -20.27 -3.00
C ALA A 379 -16.76 -20.17 -3.22
N ILE A 380 -17.27 -18.95 -3.20
CA ILE A 380 -18.70 -18.63 -3.29
C ILE A 380 -18.88 -17.50 -4.31
N TYR A 381 -19.83 -17.67 -5.22
CA TYR A 381 -20.27 -16.64 -6.15
C TYR A 381 -21.78 -16.64 -6.32
N ASN A 382 -22.28 -15.53 -6.83
CA ASN A 382 -23.65 -15.36 -7.26
C ASN A 382 -23.71 -15.18 -8.77
N VAL A 383 -24.78 -15.64 -9.42
CA VAL A 383 -25.17 -15.20 -10.76
C VAL A 383 -26.40 -14.34 -10.63
N LYS A 384 -26.35 -13.15 -11.20
CA LYS A 384 -27.38 -12.12 -11.10
C LYS A 384 -27.80 -11.62 -12.46
N ILE A 385 -29.01 -11.10 -12.54
CA ILE A 385 -29.58 -10.53 -13.77
C ILE A 385 -30.15 -9.15 -13.52
N SER A 386 -30.06 -8.30 -14.54
CA SER A 386 -30.62 -6.96 -14.60
C SER A 386 -31.41 -6.81 -15.90
N THR A 387 -32.65 -6.31 -15.80
CA THR A 387 -33.48 -5.89 -16.95
C THR A 387 -33.36 -4.39 -17.25
N GLY A 388 -32.55 -3.67 -16.46
CA GLY A 388 -32.31 -2.24 -16.59
C GLY A 388 -30.94 -1.95 -17.21
N THR A 389 -30.01 -1.45 -16.39
CA THR A 389 -28.67 -1.06 -16.82
C THR A 389 -27.61 -2.10 -16.39
N ASN A 390 -26.36 -1.86 -16.78
CA ASN A 390 -25.20 -2.62 -16.30
C ASN A 390 -24.53 -1.97 -15.07
N ALA A 391 -25.20 -1.02 -14.39
CA ALA A 391 -24.75 -0.55 -13.09
C ALA A 391 -24.95 -1.66 -12.05
N ILE A 392 -23.99 -1.85 -11.13
CA ILE A 392 -24.07 -2.87 -10.07
C ILE A 392 -25.41 -2.81 -9.33
N SER A 393 -25.90 -1.60 -9.02
CA SER A 393 -27.17 -1.38 -8.32
C SER A 393 -28.40 -1.92 -9.06
N SER A 394 -28.30 -2.16 -10.37
CA SER A 394 -29.38 -2.72 -11.19
C SER A 394 -29.50 -4.24 -11.07
N PHE A 395 -28.49 -4.93 -10.51
CA PHE A 395 -28.49 -6.39 -10.33
C PHE A 395 -29.14 -6.80 -9.00
N THR A 396 -30.45 -6.60 -8.91
CA THR A 396 -31.25 -6.92 -7.71
C THR A 396 -31.71 -8.38 -7.66
N THR A 397 -31.78 -9.07 -8.80
CA THR A 397 -32.29 -10.43 -8.90
C THR A 397 -31.15 -11.46 -8.91
N ASN A 398 -31.19 -12.39 -7.95
CA ASN A 398 -30.23 -13.49 -7.85
C ASN A 398 -30.76 -14.76 -8.52
N LEU A 399 -30.08 -15.22 -9.56
CA LEU A 399 -30.41 -16.45 -10.29
C LEU A 399 -29.80 -17.69 -9.64
N LEU A 400 -28.62 -17.54 -9.04
CA LEU A 400 -27.89 -18.63 -8.39
C LEU A 400 -26.97 -18.06 -7.30
N THR A 401 -26.88 -18.75 -6.17
CA THR A 401 -25.74 -18.67 -5.25
C THR A 401 -25.14 -20.06 -5.16
N ASP A 402 -23.84 -20.18 -5.33
CA ASP A 402 -23.18 -21.47 -5.42
C ASP A 402 -21.87 -21.49 -4.64
N THR A 403 -21.58 -22.64 -4.03
CA THR A 403 -20.35 -22.90 -3.27
C THR A 403 -19.59 -24.00 -3.98
N ILE A 404 -18.35 -23.70 -4.37
CA ILE A 404 -17.49 -24.57 -5.16
C ILE A 404 -16.18 -24.87 -4.42
N PHE A 405 -15.53 -25.96 -4.82
CA PHE A 405 -14.32 -26.50 -4.19
C PHE A 405 -13.24 -26.71 -5.25
N GLN A 406 -11.97 -26.77 -4.83
CA GLN A 406 -10.81 -26.95 -5.73
C GLN A 406 -10.67 -28.42 -6.17
N VAL A 407 -11.66 -28.92 -6.90
CA VAL A 407 -11.68 -30.31 -7.41
C VAL A 407 -11.89 -30.39 -8.93
N GLY A 408 -11.61 -29.29 -9.63
CA GLY A 408 -11.74 -29.18 -11.09
C GLY A 408 -13.01 -28.45 -11.54
N TYR A 409 -13.06 -28.15 -12.84
CA TYR A 409 -14.17 -27.40 -13.42
C TYR A 409 -15.48 -28.16 -13.37
N ARG A 410 -16.53 -27.45 -12.96
CA ARG A 410 -17.92 -27.92 -12.93
C ARG A 410 -18.77 -27.07 -13.85
N GLU A 411 -19.61 -27.74 -14.64
CA GLU A 411 -20.59 -27.05 -15.47
C GLU A 411 -21.70 -26.42 -14.61
N LYS A 412 -22.15 -25.24 -15.03
CA LYS A 412 -23.30 -24.53 -14.48
C LYS A 412 -24.29 -24.27 -15.59
N ASN A 413 -25.55 -24.57 -15.32
CA ASN A 413 -26.66 -24.41 -16.25
C ASN A 413 -27.74 -23.57 -15.54
N ILE A 414 -27.98 -22.36 -16.03
CA ILE A 414 -28.92 -21.40 -15.45
C ILE A 414 -30.04 -21.13 -16.46
N ASN A 415 -31.26 -21.43 -16.04
CA ASN A 415 -32.45 -21.22 -16.86
C ASN A 415 -32.80 -19.73 -16.93
N LEU A 416 -32.93 -19.18 -18.14
CA LEU A 416 -33.29 -17.79 -18.39
C LEU A 416 -34.67 -17.64 -19.08
N SER A 417 -35.45 -18.72 -19.19
CA SER A 417 -36.76 -18.73 -19.89
C SER A 417 -37.79 -17.75 -19.29
N ALA A 418 -37.61 -17.34 -18.04
CA ALA A 418 -38.45 -16.33 -17.41
C ALA A 418 -38.22 -14.90 -17.93
N TYR A 419 -37.23 -14.68 -18.80
CA TYR A 419 -36.81 -13.35 -19.25
C TYR A 419 -36.90 -13.19 -20.77
N THR A 420 -37.43 -12.05 -21.20
CA THR A 420 -37.52 -11.61 -22.60
C THR A 420 -37.03 -10.18 -22.73
N GLY A 421 -36.53 -9.79 -23.91
CA GLY A 421 -36.04 -8.43 -24.15
C GLY A 421 -34.61 -8.22 -23.64
N SER A 422 -34.18 -6.96 -23.54
CA SER A 422 -32.80 -6.63 -23.18
C SER A 422 -32.48 -6.90 -21.72
N VAL A 423 -31.39 -7.62 -21.47
CA VAL A 423 -30.87 -7.93 -20.13
C VAL A 423 -29.35 -7.83 -20.07
N TYR A 424 -28.84 -7.70 -18.85
CA TYR A 424 -27.45 -7.96 -18.47
C TYR A 424 -27.41 -9.09 -17.46
N ILE A 425 -26.40 -9.95 -17.55
CA ILE A 425 -26.10 -10.99 -16.56
C ILE A 425 -24.75 -10.66 -15.95
N ALA A 426 -24.60 -10.88 -14.66
CA ALA A 426 -23.35 -10.71 -13.96
C ALA A 426 -23.05 -11.89 -13.05
N ILE A 427 -21.77 -12.18 -12.91
CA ILE A 427 -21.25 -12.98 -11.81
C ILE A 427 -20.74 -12.01 -10.75
N GLN A 428 -21.14 -12.22 -9.51
CA GLN A 428 -20.62 -11.51 -8.35
C GLN A 428 -19.82 -12.51 -7.52
N GLU A 429 -18.50 -12.35 -7.47
CA GLU A 429 -17.64 -13.12 -6.58
C GLU A 429 -17.85 -12.66 -5.13
N VAL A 430 -18.13 -13.59 -4.22
CA VAL A 430 -18.46 -13.29 -2.82
C VAL A 430 -17.27 -13.59 -1.91
N SER A 431 -16.65 -14.77 -2.07
CA SER A 431 -15.52 -15.20 -1.24
C SER A 431 -14.71 -16.27 -1.93
N GLY A 432 -13.41 -16.33 -1.65
CA GLY A 432 -12.51 -17.30 -2.28
C GLY A 432 -12.23 -16.93 -3.74
N ALA A 433 -11.23 -17.58 -4.30
CA ALA A 433 -10.76 -17.26 -5.63
C ALA A 433 -11.29 -18.26 -6.65
N ILE A 434 -11.82 -17.75 -7.76
CA ILE A 434 -12.69 -18.49 -8.68
C ILE A 434 -12.15 -18.36 -10.10
N ARG A 435 -12.19 -19.48 -10.81
CA ARG A 435 -11.92 -19.58 -12.23
C ARG A 435 -13.23 -19.79 -12.96
N PHE A 436 -13.44 -19.07 -14.06
CA PHE A 436 -14.57 -19.20 -14.96
C PHE A 436 -14.09 -19.38 -16.39
N ASP A 437 -14.80 -20.22 -17.14
CA ASP A 437 -14.44 -20.51 -18.52
C ASP A 437 -15.66 -20.96 -19.35
N ASP A 438 -15.54 -20.87 -20.68
CA ASP A 438 -16.51 -21.38 -21.67
C ASP A 438 -17.97 -20.95 -21.45
N PHE A 439 -18.19 -19.63 -21.41
CA PHE A 439 -19.54 -19.07 -21.33
C PHE A 439 -20.29 -19.30 -22.63
N THR A 440 -21.51 -19.82 -22.54
CA THR A 440 -22.41 -20.04 -23.66
C THR A 440 -23.82 -19.58 -23.27
N ILE A 441 -24.44 -18.74 -24.10
CA ILE A 441 -25.87 -18.46 -24.04
C ILE A 441 -26.50 -19.12 -25.25
N GLU A 442 -27.40 -20.07 -25.00
CA GLU A 442 -27.98 -20.94 -26.03
C GLU A 442 -29.45 -21.22 -25.73
N ASN A 443 -30.17 -21.75 -26.71
CA ASN A 443 -31.54 -22.19 -26.48
C ASN A 443 -31.58 -23.40 -25.53
N ILE A 444 -32.63 -23.50 -24.70
CA ILE A 444 -32.84 -24.63 -23.81
C ILE A 444 -33.07 -25.89 -24.67
N PRO A 445 -32.30 -26.98 -24.46
CA PRO A 445 -32.50 -28.23 -25.19
C PRO A 445 -33.90 -28.81 -24.95
N ALA A 446 -34.46 -29.48 -25.96
CA ALA A 446 -35.78 -30.10 -25.88
C ALA A 446 -35.89 -31.19 -24.79
N CYS A 447 -34.76 -31.81 -24.41
CA CYS A 447 -34.63 -32.65 -23.23
C CYS A 447 -33.49 -32.11 -22.35
N PRO A 448 -33.76 -31.20 -21.40
CA PRO A 448 -32.74 -30.67 -20.52
C PRO A 448 -32.23 -31.77 -19.59
N GLY A 449 -30.93 -31.82 -19.34
CA GLY A 449 -30.34 -32.76 -18.39
C GLY A 449 -30.55 -32.31 -16.93
N PRO A 450 -30.45 -33.24 -15.95
CA PRO A 450 -30.47 -32.90 -14.54
C PRO A 450 -29.30 -31.99 -14.14
N SER A 451 -29.50 -31.12 -13.15
CA SER A 451 -28.48 -30.19 -12.63
C SER A 451 -28.29 -30.36 -11.11
N TYR A 452 -27.26 -29.73 -10.54
CA TYR A 452 -26.95 -29.75 -9.10
C TYR A 452 -26.81 -31.13 -8.47
N ILE A 453 -26.14 -32.05 -9.17
CA ILE A 453 -25.96 -33.42 -8.71
C ILE A 453 -24.93 -33.45 -7.58
N LYS A 454 -25.30 -34.08 -6.46
CA LYS A 454 -24.41 -34.29 -5.32
C LYS A 454 -24.70 -35.62 -4.62
N THR A 455 -23.66 -36.19 -4.03
CA THR A 455 -23.75 -37.36 -3.16
C THR A 455 -23.70 -36.94 -1.69
N THR A 456 -24.59 -37.50 -0.87
CA THR A 456 -24.69 -37.28 0.57
C THR A 456 -24.86 -38.62 1.29
N SER A 457 -24.75 -38.61 2.63
CA SER A 457 -25.08 -39.78 3.47
C SER A 457 -24.39 -41.07 3.02
N VAL A 458 -23.12 -40.98 2.62
CA VAL A 458 -22.32 -42.11 2.17
C VAL A 458 -22.00 -43.00 3.36
N THR A 459 -22.12 -44.31 3.20
CA THR A 459 -21.80 -45.32 4.22
C THR A 459 -20.77 -46.32 3.67
N THR A 460 -20.59 -47.46 4.34
CA THR A 460 -19.75 -48.57 3.83
C THR A 460 -20.36 -49.32 2.65
N SER A 461 -21.65 -49.13 2.35
CA SER A 461 -22.34 -49.88 1.28
C SER A 461 -23.48 -49.13 0.59
N THR A 462 -23.70 -47.86 0.93
CA THR A 462 -24.75 -47.02 0.36
C THR A 462 -24.27 -45.58 0.12
N ALA A 463 -24.94 -44.89 -0.78
CA ALA A 463 -24.77 -43.44 -0.99
C ALA A 463 -26.08 -42.82 -1.49
N GLN A 464 -26.44 -41.65 -0.98
CA GLN A 464 -27.60 -40.91 -1.44
C GLN A 464 -27.21 -39.92 -2.53
N VAL A 465 -27.82 -40.00 -3.70
CA VAL A 465 -27.62 -39.08 -4.83
C VAL A 465 -28.80 -38.11 -4.87
N ASN A 466 -28.53 -36.81 -4.98
CA ASN A 466 -29.55 -35.76 -5.04
C ASN A 466 -29.27 -34.87 -6.25
N TRP A 467 -30.31 -34.38 -6.92
CA TRP A 467 -30.21 -33.51 -8.10
C TRP A 467 -31.43 -32.60 -8.22
N THR A 468 -31.43 -31.75 -9.23
CA THR A 468 -32.57 -30.91 -9.62
C THR A 468 -32.96 -31.24 -11.06
N GLY A 469 -34.24 -31.50 -11.27
CA GLY A 469 -34.82 -31.73 -12.59
C GLY A 469 -36.32 -31.94 -12.51
N THR A 470 -36.95 -32.17 -13.66
CA THR A 470 -38.35 -32.57 -13.76
C THR A 470 -38.48 -33.85 -14.58
N GLY A 471 -39.52 -34.66 -14.34
CA GLY A 471 -39.76 -35.89 -15.10
C GLY A 471 -39.03 -37.11 -14.54
N SER A 472 -38.67 -38.03 -15.43
CA SER A 472 -38.05 -39.31 -15.08
C SER A 472 -36.54 -39.29 -15.35
N PHE A 473 -35.77 -39.93 -14.49
CA PHE A 473 -34.31 -39.93 -14.53
C PHE A 473 -33.75 -41.34 -14.62
N ILE A 474 -32.62 -41.47 -15.30
CA ILE A 474 -31.76 -42.63 -15.31
C ILE A 474 -30.50 -42.24 -14.53
N ILE A 475 -30.23 -42.97 -13.46
CA ILE A 475 -29.06 -42.83 -12.61
C ILE A 475 -28.18 -44.03 -12.93
N GLU A 476 -26.98 -43.78 -13.42
CA GLU A 476 -26.02 -44.82 -13.76
C GLU A 476 -24.78 -44.70 -12.88
N TYR A 477 -24.45 -45.76 -12.15
CA TYR A 477 -23.31 -45.78 -11.24
C TYR A 477 -22.45 -47.02 -11.46
N GLY A 478 -21.15 -46.90 -11.18
CA GLY A 478 -20.17 -47.96 -11.38
C GLY A 478 -18.85 -47.61 -10.72
N LEU A 479 -17.89 -48.53 -10.77
CA LEU A 479 -16.53 -48.26 -10.28
C LEU A 479 -15.97 -47.00 -10.95
N ALA A 480 -15.22 -46.21 -10.21
CA ALA A 480 -14.64 -44.97 -10.73
C ALA A 480 -13.87 -45.23 -12.05
N GLY A 481 -14.16 -44.42 -13.07
CA GLY A 481 -13.59 -44.54 -14.41
C GLY A 481 -14.44 -45.33 -15.42
N PHE A 482 -15.60 -45.88 -15.04
CA PHE A 482 -16.48 -46.56 -16.01
C PHE A 482 -17.05 -45.60 -17.08
N THR A 483 -17.40 -46.14 -18.24
CA THR A 483 -17.98 -45.36 -19.34
C THR A 483 -19.51 -45.44 -19.29
N PRO A 484 -20.23 -44.32 -19.09
CA PRO A 484 -21.69 -44.36 -18.98
C PRO A 484 -22.38 -44.59 -20.32
N GLY A 485 -23.54 -45.24 -20.29
CA GLY A 485 -24.43 -45.39 -21.44
C GLY A 485 -25.09 -44.06 -21.82
N THR A 486 -25.66 -43.97 -23.02
CA THR A 486 -26.36 -42.77 -23.52
C THR A 486 -27.88 -42.97 -23.66
N THR A 487 -28.36 -44.18 -23.36
CA THR A 487 -29.77 -44.59 -23.50
C THR A 487 -30.29 -45.18 -22.18
N ASN A 488 -31.36 -45.97 -22.21
CA ASN A 488 -31.83 -46.74 -21.05
C ASN A 488 -30.99 -48.00 -20.74
N THR A 489 -29.90 -48.26 -21.45
CA THR A 489 -28.97 -49.36 -21.17
C THR A 489 -27.71 -48.86 -20.47
N PRO A 490 -27.17 -49.59 -19.47
CA PRO A 490 -25.91 -49.20 -18.85
C PRO A 490 -24.77 -49.32 -19.86
N GLY A 491 -23.79 -48.44 -19.73
CA GLY A 491 -22.50 -48.57 -20.36
C GLY A 491 -21.64 -49.62 -19.66
N VAL A 492 -20.45 -49.86 -20.21
CA VAL A 492 -19.55 -50.91 -19.73
C VAL A 492 -19.10 -50.57 -18.30
N GLY A 493 -19.38 -51.49 -17.36
CA GLY A 493 -19.06 -51.32 -15.93
C GLY A 493 -20.07 -50.49 -15.13
N GLY A 494 -21.15 -50.03 -15.76
CA GLY A 494 -22.23 -49.28 -15.12
C GLY A 494 -23.43 -50.15 -14.71
N THR A 495 -24.19 -49.65 -13.75
CA THR A 495 -25.49 -50.18 -13.31
C THR A 495 -26.51 -49.05 -13.35
N ILE A 496 -27.70 -49.29 -13.92
CA ILE A 496 -28.77 -48.30 -14.01
C ILE A 496 -29.84 -48.53 -12.95
N VAL A 497 -30.31 -47.43 -12.36
CA VAL A 497 -31.56 -47.34 -11.61
C VAL A 497 -32.36 -46.14 -12.13
N THR A 498 -33.68 -46.24 -12.16
CA THR A 498 -34.55 -45.14 -12.56
C THR A 498 -35.24 -44.51 -11.37
N SER A 499 -35.47 -43.21 -11.41
CA SER A 499 -36.24 -42.49 -10.38
C SER A 499 -37.12 -41.41 -11.01
N THR A 500 -38.29 -41.18 -10.41
CA THR A 500 -39.14 -40.00 -10.68
C THR A 500 -39.02 -38.93 -9.60
N ALA A 501 -38.29 -39.22 -8.53
CA ALA A 501 -37.94 -38.26 -7.49
C ALA A 501 -36.58 -37.61 -7.79
N ASN A 502 -36.28 -36.49 -7.14
CA ASN A 502 -35.01 -35.77 -7.25
C ASN A 502 -33.93 -36.28 -6.26
N THR A 503 -34.12 -37.48 -5.71
CA THR A 503 -33.20 -38.15 -4.79
C THR A 503 -33.32 -39.67 -4.94
N LEU A 504 -32.21 -40.39 -4.74
CA LEU A 504 -32.14 -41.86 -4.77
C LEU A 504 -30.99 -42.38 -3.89
N THR A 505 -31.24 -43.40 -3.08
CA THR A 505 -30.19 -44.11 -2.34
C THR A 505 -29.69 -45.30 -3.15
N LEU A 506 -28.42 -45.27 -3.54
CA LEU A 506 -27.71 -46.41 -4.12
C LEU A 506 -27.39 -47.41 -2.99
N THR A 507 -27.59 -48.69 -3.26
CA THR A 507 -27.38 -49.79 -2.30
C THR A 507 -26.52 -50.90 -2.92
N GLY A 508 -26.04 -51.82 -2.08
CA GLY A 508 -25.23 -52.96 -2.53
C GLY A 508 -23.83 -52.55 -3.00
N LEU A 509 -23.33 -51.38 -2.56
CA LEU A 509 -21.99 -50.92 -2.89
C LEU A 509 -20.96 -51.70 -2.06
N SER A 510 -19.79 -51.91 -2.63
CA SER A 510 -18.65 -52.50 -1.94
C SER A 510 -17.99 -51.47 -1.04
N THR A 511 -17.50 -51.89 0.13
CA THR A 511 -16.80 -51.04 1.09
C THR A 511 -15.44 -50.58 0.56
N ASN A 512 -14.92 -49.46 1.06
CA ASN A 512 -13.64 -48.87 0.64
C ASN A 512 -13.45 -48.81 -0.89
N THR A 513 -14.50 -48.40 -1.62
CA THR A 513 -14.53 -48.42 -3.08
C THR A 513 -14.95 -47.07 -3.64
N ASN A 514 -14.22 -46.61 -4.66
CA ASN A 514 -14.51 -45.39 -5.40
C ASN A 514 -15.54 -45.67 -6.51
N TYR A 515 -16.60 -44.87 -6.55
CA TYR A 515 -17.68 -44.94 -7.54
C TYR A 515 -17.81 -43.62 -8.28
N ASP A 516 -18.17 -43.69 -9.55
CA ASP A 516 -18.69 -42.55 -10.32
C ASP A 516 -20.21 -42.71 -10.50
N VAL A 517 -20.93 -41.59 -10.59
CA VAL A 517 -22.35 -41.56 -10.95
C VAL A 517 -22.62 -40.52 -12.03
N TYR A 518 -23.48 -40.89 -12.98
CA TYR A 518 -23.98 -40.05 -14.06
C TYR A 518 -25.50 -40.07 -14.07
N LEU A 519 -26.12 -38.94 -14.37
CA LEU A 519 -27.58 -38.83 -14.48
C LEU A 519 -27.98 -38.33 -15.85
N ARG A 520 -29.11 -38.82 -16.35
CA ARG A 520 -29.75 -38.29 -17.56
C ARG A 520 -31.26 -38.28 -17.40
N GLN A 521 -31.91 -37.31 -18.01
CA GLN A 521 -33.35 -37.20 -18.04
C GLN A 521 -33.91 -38.05 -19.19
N ASN A 522 -35.02 -38.72 -18.94
CA ASN A 522 -35.78 -39.47 -19.92
C ASN A 522 -36.97 -38.62 -20.39
N CYS A 523 -36.86 -38.07 -21.61
CA CYS A 523 -37.91 -37.31 -22.27
C CYS A 523 -38.54 -38.06 -23.46
N THR A 524 -38.41 -39.39 -23.50
CA THR A 524 -38.99 -40.21 -24.58
C THR A 524 -40.51 -40.08 -24.66
N ALA A 525 -41.18 -39.80 -23.53
CA ALA A 525 -42.62 -39.52 -23.48
C ALA A 525 -43.04 -38.29 -24.32
N SER A 526 -42.13 -37.33 -24.53
CA SER A 526 -42.36 -36.16 -25.40
C SER A 526 -41.63 -36.27 -26.75
N SER A 527 -41.19 -37.47 -27.14
CA SER A 527 -40.39 -37.71 -28.37
C SER A 527 -39.06 -36.95 -28.44
N ASN A 528 -38.55 -36.45 -27.31
CA ASN A 528 -37.29 -35.69 -27.23
C ASN A 528 -36.09 -36.56 -26.81
N GLY A 529 -36.24 -37.89 -26.79
CA GLY A 529 -35.17 -38.82 -26.46
C GLY A 529 -34.67 -38.73 -25.01
N TYR A 530 -33.37 -38.88 -24.83
CA TYR A 530 -32.68 -38.73 -23.54
C TYR A 530 -31.83 -37.47 -23.56
N SER A 531 -31.66 -36.84 -22.40
CA SER A 531 -30.66 -35.78 -22.27
C SER A 531 -29.25 -36.35 -22.44
N THR A 532 -28.27 -35.50 -22.69
CA THR A 532 -26.87 -35.87 -22.48
C THR A 532 -26.65 -36.29 -21.02
N ASN A 533 -25.66 -37.15 -20.78
CA ASN A 533 -25.22 -37.46 -19.43
C ASN A 533 -24.79 -36.18 -18.72
N SER A 534 -25.10 -36.10 -17.43
CA SER A 534 -24.57 -35.07 -16.56
C SER A 534 -23.05 -35.10 -16.50
N SER A 535 -22.47 -34.04 -15.94
CA SER A 535 -21.09 -34.12 -15.44
C SER A 535 -20.96 -35.28 -14.43
N LYS A 536 -19.77 -35.88 -14.41
CA LYS A 536 -19.39 -36.97 -13.50
C LYS A 536 -19.41 -36.50 -12.05
N VAL A 537 -20.02 -37.28 -11.16
CA VAL A 537 -19.93 -37.09 -9.70
C VAL A 537 -19.28 -38.32 -9.09
N GLY A 538 -18.13 -38.14 -8.45
CA GLY A 538 -17.42 -39.22 -7.75
C GLY A 538 -17.75 -39.24 -6.26
N PHE A 539 -17.79 -40.44 -5.67
CA PHE A 539 -17.87 -40.64 -4.22
C PHE A 539 -17.19 -41.95 -3.79
N SER A 540 -16.88 -42.06 -2.51
CA SER A 540 -16.19 -43.24 -1.95
C SER A 540 -16.93 -43.76 -0.73
N THR A 541 -17.31 -45.03 -0.75
CA THR A 541 -17.88 -45.70 0.43
C THR A 541 -16.83 -45.82 1.53
N PHE A 542 -17.20 -45.64 2.80
CA PHE A 542 -16.24 -45.71 3.92
C PHE A 542 -15.62 -47.09 4.13
N LEU A 543 -14.46 -47.13 4.79
CA LEU A 543 -13.89 -48.37 5.35
C LEU A 543 -14.84 -49.01 6.37
N ASN A 544 -14.83 -50.34 6.40
CA ASN A 544 -15.58 -51.12 7.39
C ASN A 544 -14.70 -51.45 8.60
N CYS A 545 -14.94 -50.79 9.74
CA CYS A 545 -14.14 -51.05 10.95
C CYS A 545 -14.26 -52.49 11.46
N ALA A 546 -15.38 -53.16 11.19
CA ALA A 546 -15.61 -54.52 11.67
C ALA A 546 -14.67 -55.54 11.04
N THR A 547 -13.99 -55.18 9.95
CA THR A 547 -12.99 -56.04 9.29
C THR A 547 -11.55 -55.68 9.67
N ALA A 548 -11.34 -54.81 10.66
CA ALA A 548 -10.01 -54.45 11.13
C ALA A 548 -9.26 -55.67 11.70
N THR A 549 -8.02 -55.87 11.30
CA THR A 549 -7.21 -57.00 11.78
C THR A 549 -6.82 -56.78 13.25
N VAL A 550 -7.08 -57.78 14.11
CA VAL A 550 -6.81 -57.66 15.55
C VAL A 550 -5.33 -57.87 15.85
N LEU A 551 -4.72 -56.92 16.54
CA LEU A 551 -3.33 -56.95 16.97
C LEU A 551 -3.23 -57.46 18.41
N SER A 552 -2.20 -58.27 18.66
CA SER A 552 -1.79 -58.68 20.01
C SER A 552 -0.68 -57.78 20.53
N THR A 553 -0.64 -57.57 21.86
CA THR A 553 0.39 -56.73 22.48
C THR A 553 1.78 -57.31 22.22
N CYS A 554 2.65 -56.49 21.64
CA CYS A 554 4.05 -56.75 21.36
C CYS A 554 4.33 -57.97 20.48
N VAL A 555 3.42 -58.28 19.56
CA VAL A 555 3.58 -59.32 18.53
C VAL A 555 3.83 -58.68 17.17
N ASN A 556 4.84 -59.16 16.46
CA ASN A 556 5.14 -58.71 15.10
C ASN A 556 4.02 -59.13 14.13
N ILE A 557 3.59 -58.17 13.29
CA ILE A 557 2.65 -58.39 12.19
C ILE A 557 3.25 -57.79 10.93
N THR A 558 3.19 -58.54 9.83
CA THR A 558 3.63 -58.08 8.52
C THR A 558 2.42 -57.59 7.72
N ALA A 559 2.37 -56.29 7.46
CA ALA A 559 1.41 -55.64 6.58
C ALA A 559 1.90 -55.68 5.14
N SER A 560 1.03 -56.10 4.21
CA SER A 560 1.27 -55.98 2.77
C SER A 560 0.72 -54.65 2.27
N VAL A 561 1.60 -53.67 2.13
CA VAL A 561 1.30 -52.37 1.55
C VAL A 561 1.20 -52.55 0.04
N ILE A 562 0.00 -52.30 -0.51
CA ILE A 562 -0.29 -52.49 -1.93
C ILE A 562 -0.52 -51.12 -2.58
N SER A 563 0.13 -50.91 -3.72
CA SER A 563 -0.08 -49.82 -4.67
C SER A 563 -1.56 -49.62 -5.03
N GLY A 564 -1.88 -48.37 -5.35
CA GLY A 564 -3.22 -47.88 -5.65
C GLY A 564 -3.55 -46.64 -4.84
N THR A 565 -4.65 -45.99 -5.21
CA THR A 565 -5.11 -44.79 -4.52
C THR A 565 -6.02 -45.12 -3.34
N GLY A 566 -5.70 -44.60 -2.16
CA GLY A 566 -6.53 -44.68 -0.95
C GLY A 566 -7.79 -43.82 -1.00
N GLN A 567 -8.63 -44.02 -0.01
CA GLN A 567 -9.84 -43.24 0.21
C GLN A 567 -9.56 -41.93 0.97
N TYR A 568 -8.61 -41.93 1.88
CA TYR A 568 -8.39 -40.89 2.88
C TYR A 568 -7.05 -40.23 2.64
N ASP A 569 -7.09 -38.94 2.30
CA ASP A 569 -5.91 -38.10 2.40
C ASP A 569 -5.85 -37.52 3.82
N PHE A 570 -4.83 -37.94 4.59
CA PHE A 570 -4.66 -37.48 5.96
C PHE A 570 -3.87 -36.18 6.09
N SER A 571 -3.46 -35.53 4.99
CA SER A 571 -2.63 -34.32 5.01
C SER A 571 -3.08 -33.27 6.07
N GLY A 572 -2.15 -32.81 6.92
CA GLY A 572 -2.40 -31.82 7.98
C GLY A 572 -2.87 -32.33 9.35
N THR A 573 -3.21 -33.62 9.50
CA THR A 573 -3.29 -34.34 10.80
C THR A 573 -1.99 -34.33 11.66
N TYR A 574 -1.97 -33.46 12.67
CA TYR A 574 -0.90 -33.38 13.67
C TYR A 574 -0.79 -34.68 14.53
N PRO A 575 0.42 -35.10 15.00
CA PRO A 575 1.74 -34.48 14.82
C PRO A 575 2.46 -34.72 13.48
N VAL A 576 2.14 -35.75 12.69
CA VAL A 576 3.15 -36.29 11.74
C VAL A 576 2.85 -36.19 10.25
N ASN A 577 1.81 -35.48 9.86
CA ASN A 577 1.70 -34.98 8.47
C ASN A 577 1.48 -33.46 8.44
N SER A 578 1.98 -32.78 9.48
CA SER A 578 2.03 -31.33 9.62
C SER A 578 2.85 -30.62 8.52
N ASN A 579 3.57 -31.39 7.69
CA ASN A 579 4.22 -30.92 6.47
C ASN A 579 3.30 -30.91 5.23
N GLY A 580 2.01 -31.22 5.37
CA GLY A 580 1.03 -31.17 4.28
C GLY A 580 1.21 -32.26 3.20
N LYS A 581 1.85 -33.38 3.52
CA LYS A 581 2.07 -34.50 2.60
C LYS A 581 0.80 -35.36 2.47
N SER A 582 0.40 -35.65 1.23
CA SER A 582 -0.78 -36.45 0.90
C SER A 582 -0.50 -37.94 1.07
N THR A 583 -1.41 -38.67 1.73
CA THR A 583 -1.34 -40.13 1.85
C THR A 583 -2.15 -40.77 0.74
N LEU A 584 -1.49 -41.02 -0.40
CA LEU A 584 -2.21 -41.43 -1.62
C LEU A 584 -2.36 -42.94 -1.74
N GLY A 585 -1.77 -43.75 -0.87
CA GLY A 585 -1.78 -45.21 -0.91
C GLY A 585 -3.08 -45.82 -0.37
N LYS A 586 -3.26 -47.14 -0.49
CA LYS A 586 -4.44 -47.80 0.10
C LYS A 586 -4.33 -47.94 1.62
N GLU A 587 -5.41 -47.66 2.34
CA GLU A 587 -5.47 -47.80 3.79
C GLU A 587 -5.55 -49.27 4.21
N LEU A 588 -4.69 -49.65 5.15
CA LEU A 588 -4.78 -50.91 5.87
C LEU A 588 -5.26 -50.63 7.29
N LEU A 589 -6.30 -51.37 7.73
CA LEU A 589 -6.96 -51.13 9.00
C LEU A 589 -6.71 -52.27 10.01
N TYR A 590 -6.28 -51.87 11.20
CA TYR A 590 -6.00 -52.73 12.33
C TYR A 590 -6.75 -52.26 13.58
N GLN A 591 -6.90 -53.15 14.56
CA GLN A 591 -7.43 -52.80 15.87
C GLN A 591 -6.59 -53.39 16.99
N PHE A 592 -6.47 -52.66 18.09
CA PHE A 592 -5.68 -53.05 19.25
C PHE A 592 -6.41 -52.67 20.54
N THR A 593 -6.48 -53.62 21.48
CA THR A 593 -7.07 -53.41 22.81
C THR A 593 -5.99 -53.65 23.87
N PRO A 594 -5.47 -52.61 24.53
CA PRO A 594 -4.44 -52.76 25.54
C PRO A 594 -5.00 -53.47 26.78
N ALA A 595 -4.24 -54.41 27.33
CA ALA A 595 -4.60 -55.09 28.57
C ALA A 595 -4.31 -54.24 29.82
N THR A 596 -3.49 -53.20 29.71
CA THR A 596 -3.06 -52.36 30.83
C THR A 596 -3.00 -50.90 30.40
N THR A 597 -3.42 -49.97 31.26
CA THR A 597 -3.31 -48.54 30.98
C THR A 597 -1.86 -48.13 31.09
N GLY A 598 -1.33 -47.47 30.06
CA GLY A 598 0.06 -47.03 30.07
C GLY A 598 0.50 -46.41 28.76
N VAL A 599 1.77 -46.03 28.68
CA VAL A 599 2.35 -45.44 27.47
C VAL A 599 2.74 -46.54 26.49
N TYR A 600 2.21 -46.49 25.28
CA TYR A 600 2.52 -47.44 24.21
C TYR A 600 3.38 -46.80 23.13
N TYR A 601 4.15 -47.64 22.43
CA TYR A 601 4.88 -47.28 21.22
C TYR A 601 4.58 -48.25 20.09
N LEU A 602 4.64 -47.73 18.88
CA LEU A 602 4.73 -48.49 17.64
C LEU A 602 6.20 -48.83 17.39
N ASP A 603 6.52 -50.07 17.03
CA ASP A 603 7.87 -50.49 16.67
C ASP A 603 7.84 -51.09 15.27
N VAL A 604 8.44 -50.39 14.30
CA VAL A 604 8.56 -50.85 12.91
C VAL A 604 9.94 -51.47 12.73
N SER A 605 9.97 -52.76 12.44
CA SER A 605 11.19 -53.58 12.34
C SER A 605 11.65 -53.82 10.90
N THR A 606 10.75 -53.72 9.93
CA THR A 606 11.07 -53.79 8.49
C THR A 606 10.17 -52.84 7.73
N SER A 607 10.72 -52.12 6.76
CA SER A 607 10.01 -51.12 5.95
C SER A 607 10.62 -51.00 4.55
N GLY A 608 9.81 -50.55 3.60
CA GLY A 608 10.25 -50.18 2.24
C GLY A 608 10.90 -48.79 2.19
N LEU A 609 11.33 -48.38 1.00
CA LEU A 609 11.90 -47.05 0.75
C LEU A 609 10.85 -45.92 0.88
N GLN A 610 9.59 -46.23 0.64
CA GLN A 610 8.50 -45.28 0.69
C GLN A 610 8.00 -45.05 2.12
N PHE A 611 7.52 -43.84 2.38
CA PHE A 611 6.92 -43.48 3.65
C PHE A 611 5.52 -44.11 3.80
N VAL A 612 5.26 -44.68 4.97
CA VAL A 612 3.93 -45.13 5.39
C VAL A 612 3.53 -44.35 6.63
N SER A 613 2.42 -43.63 6.55
CA SER A 613 1.84 -42.93 7.67
C SER A 613 1.07 -43.90 8.57
N TYR A 614 1.40 -43.87 9.86
CA TYR A 614 0.70 -44.59 10.91
C TYR A 614 -0.16 -43.62 11.70
N LEU A 615 -1.45 -43.93 11.83
CA LEU A 615 -2.41 -43.12 12.58
C LEU A 615 -3.24 -44.01 13.49
N TYR A 616 -3.79 -43.45 14.56
CA TYR A 616 -4.70 -44.17 15.46
C TYR A 616 -5.85 -43.30 15.97
N LYS A 617 -6.93 -43.95 16.43
CA LYS A 617 -8.01 -43.31 17.18
C LYS A 617 -8.83 -44.33 17.98
N PRO A 618 -9.64 -43.91 18.97
CA PRO A 618 -10.58 -44.81 19.64
C PRO A 618 -11.57 -45.44 18.65
N ALA A 619 -11.81 -46.75 18.74
CA ALA A 619 -12.72 -47.47 17.83
C ALA A 619 -14.18 -46.97 17.92
N ALA A 620 -14.57 -46.42 19.07
CA ALA A 620 -15.88 -45.80 19.28
C ALA A 620 -16.12 -44.58 18.35
N SER A 621 -15.06 -43.98 17.80
CA SER A 621 -15.14 -42.85 16.87
C SER A 621 -15.45 -43.26 15.41
N GLY A 622 -15.63 -44.56 15.13
CA GLY A 622 -15.97 -45.08 13.80
C GLY A 622 -14.86 -44.92 12.76
N CYS A 623 -15.11 -45.29 11.49
CA CYS A 623 -14.09 -45.29 10.42
C CYS A 623 -14.13 -44.07 9.50
N SER A 624 -14.69 -42.94 9.94
CA SER A 624 -14.60 -41.69 9.16
C SER A 624 -13.15 -41.25 8.93
N ASN A 625 -12.94 -40.39 7.94
CA ASN A 625 -11.64 -39.78 7.63
C ASN A 625 -11.17 -38.72 8.65
N THR A 626 -11.96 -38.42 9.68
CA THR A 626 -11.66 -37.42 10.70
C THR A 626 -11.36 -38.04 12.07
N GLY A 627 -10.70 -37.26 12.93
CA GLY A 627 -10.41 -37.63 14.32
C GLY A 627 -9.27 -38.64 14.49
N TRP A 628 -8.45 -38.83 13.45
CA TRP A 628 -7.23 -39.62 13.53
C TRP A 628 -6.10 -38.81 14.19
N ILE A 629 -5.23 -39.50 14.93
CA ILE A 629 -4.05 -38.94 15.57
C ILE A 629 -2.83 -39.56 14.90
N GLY A 630 -1.92 -38.76 14.36
CA GLY A 630 -0.70 -39.25 13.72
C GLY A 630 0.29 -39.84 14.73
N ILE A 631 0.96 -40.94 14.36
CA ILE A 631 2.05 -41.55 15.15
C ILE A 631 3.39 -41.19 14.54
N ASN A 632 3.63 -41.61 13.29
CA ASN A 632 4.77 -41.22 12.47
C ASN A 632 4.57 -41.62 11.00
N SER A 633 5.33 -40.99 10.09
CA SER A 633 5.53 -41.43 8.71
C SER A 633 6.86 -42.16 8.62
N ILE A 634 6.79 -43.46 8.33
CA ILE A 634 7.91 -44.39 8.53
C ILE A 634 8.31 -45.02 7.20
N ASN A 635 9.57 -44.85 6.82
CA ASN A 635 10.24 -45.56 5.75
C ASN A 635 11.43 -46.36 6.33
N ARG A 636 12.27 -46.94 5.47
CA ARG A 636 13.44 -47.70 5.89
C ARG A 636 14.47 -46.88 6.69
N ASP A 637 14.54 -45.57 6.47
CA ASP A 637 15.61 -44.73 7.01
C ASP A 637 15.29 -44.19 8.41
N ASN A 638 14.03 -44.28 8.84
CA ASN A 638 13.57 -43.85 10.17
C ASN A 638 12.76 -44.92 10.92
N MET A 639 13.00 -46.20 10.64
CA MET A 639 12.42 -47.34 11.36
C MET A 639 12.77 -47.33 12.86
N GLY A 640 12.05 -48.15 13.64
CA GLY A 640 12.26 -48.30 15.08
C GLY A 640 11.03 -47.90 15.88
N LYS A 641 11.27 -47.40 17.10
CA LYS A 641 10.22 -47.11 18.08
C LYS A 641 9.68 -45.69 17.92
N HIS A 642 8.36 -45.56 17.85
CA HIS A 642 7.65 -44.29 17.75
C HIS A 642 6.54 -44.19 18.81
N PRO A 643 6.48 -43.11 19.59
CA PRO A 643 5.52 -42.97 20.68
C PRO A 643 4.09 -42.83 20.14
N ILE A 644 3.15 -43.54 20.75
CA ILE A 644 1.70 -43.38 20.49
C ILE A 644 1.08 -42.45 21.55
N GLY A 645 1.48 -42.62 22.81
CA GLY A 645 0.92 -41.94 23.98
C GLY A 645 0.29 -42.91 24.97
N VAL A 646 -0.54 -42.39 25.88
CA VAL A 646 -1.24 -43.21 26.89
C VAL A 646 -2.47 -43.85 26.27
N LEU A 647 -2.53 -45.19 26.26
CA LEU A 647 -3.72 -45.95 25.89
C LEU A 647 -4.37 -46.54 27.15
N GLN A 648 -5.70 -46.57 27.18
CA GLN A 648 -6.49 -47.01 28.34
C GLN A 648 -6.84 -48.50 28.24
N ALA A 649 -6.59 -49.25 29.32
CA ALA A 649 -6.93 -50.67 29.40
C ALA A 649 -8.38 -50.94 28.98
N GLY A 650 -8.60 -51.99 28.17
CA GLY A 650 -9.92 -52.40 27.72
C GLY A 650 -10.57 -51.51 26.65
N THR A 651 -9.99 -50.35 26.32
CA THR A 651 -10.48 -49.50 25.23
C THR A 651 -9.91 -49.97 23.90
N THR A 652 -10.75 -50.30 22.92
CA THR A 652 -10.26 -50.70 21.58
C THR A 652 -9.91 -49.46 20.76
N TYR A 653 -8.74 -49.46 20.15
CA TYR A 653 -8.25 -48.42 19.25
C TYR A 653 -8.10 -48.97 17.83
N LEU A 654 -8.44 -48.17 16.83
CA LEU A 654 -8.16 -48.44 15.43
C LEU A 654 -6.82 -47.85 15.04
N PHE A 655 -6.09 -48.54 14.17
CA PHE A 655 -4.83 -48.11 13.59
C PHE A 655 -4.94 -48.18 12.07
N ILE A 656 -4.56 -47.10 11.38
CA ILE A 656 -4.42 -47.05 9.93
C ILE A 656 -2.94 -46.99 9.57
N LEU A 657 -2.58 -47.82 8.60
CA LEU A 657 -1.34 -47.72 7.84
C LEU A 657 -1.71 -47.25 6.44
N ASP A 658 -1.12 -46.16 6.01
CA ASP A 658 -1.40 -45.58 4.71
C ASP A 658 -0.11 -45.18 4.02
N ASN A 659 0.09 -45.62 2.78
CA ASN A 659 1.31 -45.33 2.03
C ASN A 659 1.24 -43.89 1.52
N GLU A 660 2.32 -43.11 1.64
CA GLU A 660 2.36 -41.75 1.11
C GLU A 660 2.37 -41.73 -0.43
N ASN A 661 2.62 -42.89 -1.06
CA ASN A 661 2.63 -43.06 -2.50
C ASN A 661 1.66 -44.14 -2.99
N SER A 662 1.26 -44.07 -4.25
CA SER A 662 0.29 -44.99 -4.87
C SER A 662 0.91 -46.02 -5.83
N SER A 663 2.23 -46.03 -6.04
CA SER A 663 2.86 -46.82 -7.10
C SER A 663 3.52 -48.13 -6.66
N ASP A 664 3.78 -48.32 -5.36
CA ASP A 664 4.70 -49.37 -4.90
C ASP A 664 4.01 -50.40 -4.00
N ASN A 665 4.36 -51.67 -4.22
CA ASN A 665 3.98 -52.79 -3.34
C ASN A 665 5.18 -53.18 -2.47
N PHE A 666 5.02 -53.24 -1.15
CA PHE A 666 6.05 -53.75 -0.24
C PHE A 666 5.45 -54.27 1.06
N ASN A 667 6.24 -55.02 1.83
CA ASN A 667 5.84 -55.49 3.15
C ASN A 667 6.47 -54.61 4.24
N GLN A 668 5.72 -54.34 5.30
CA GLN A 668 6.19 -53.62 6.48
C GLN A 668 5.83 -54.43 7.73
N THR A 669 6.80 -54.69 8.61
CA THR A 669 6.55 -55.45 9.85
C THR A 669 6.60 -54.54 11.05
N PHE A 670 5.52 -54.52 11.82
CA PHE A 670 5.38 -53.67 13.01
C PHE A 670 4.76 -54.42 14.20
N LYS A 671 4.88 -53.83 15.39
CA LYS A 671 4.19 -54.27 16.61
C LYS A 671 3.85 -53.07 17.49
N ILE A 672 2.89 -53.23 18.39
CA ILE A 672 2.54 -52.22 19.39
C ILE A 672 2.86 -52.77 20.78
N CYS A 673 3.74 -52.13 21.51
CA CYS A 673 4.24 -52.61 22.81
C CYS A 673 4.00 -51.56 23.90
N LEU A 674 3.79 -52.03 25.14
CA LEU A 674 3.84 -51.17 26.32
C LEU A 674 5.28 -50.72 26.55
N SER A 675 5.49 -49.43 26.82
CA SER A 675 6.81 -48.88 27.11
C SER A 675 7.23 -49.22 28.55
N SER A 676 8.34 -49.93 28.70
CA SER A 676 9.06 -50.01 29.97
C SER A 676 9.89 -48.72 30.13
N VAL A 677 9.25 -47.65 30.62
CA VAL A 677 9.83 -46.33 30.95
C VAL A 677 10.68 -45.70 29.84
N GLY A 678 10.13 -44.69 29.14
CA GLY A 678 10.91 -43.71 28.35
C GLY A 678 10.60 -43.68 26.84
N GLY A 679 10.08 -42.55 26.35
CA GLY A 679 9.95 -42.21 24.92
C GLY A 679 9.55 -40.74 24.74
N GLY A 680 10.25 -39.99 23.89
CA GLY A 680 10.05 -38.55 23.66
C GLY A 680 9.38 -38.21 22.34
N ALA A 681 8.70 -37.06 22.32
CA ALA A 681 8.64 -36.03 21.27
C ALA A 681 7.54 -35.02 21.71
N CYS A 682 7.95 -33.83 22.16
CA CYS A 682 7.07 -32.79 22.74
C CYS A 682 6.17 -33.24 23.90
N THR A 683 6.69 -34.04 24.83
CA THR A 683 6.10 -34.20 26.17
C THR A 683 7.15 -34.70 27.14
N LYS A 684 7.88 -33.79 27.80
CA LYS A 684 8.50 -34.06 29.11
C LYS A 684 7.74 -33.22 30.12
N ILE A 685 6.73 -33.84 30.74
CA ILE A 685 6.08 -33.31 31.94
C ILE A 685 6.84 -33.93 33.12
N PHE A 686 7.63 -33.13 33.84
CA PHE A 686 8.03 -33.51 35.20
C PHE A 686 6.99 -32.91 36.14
N SER A 687 6.08 -33.75 36.61
CA SER A 687 5.24 -33.42 37.76
C SER A 687 5.77 -34.24 38.94
N ARG A 688 6.48 -33.59 39.87
CA ARG A 688 6.77 -34.18 41.16
C ARG A 688 6.40 -33.17 42.27
N PRO A 689 5.47 -33.52 43.17
CA PRO A 689 5.20 -32.71 44.35
C PRO A 689 6.50 -32.55 45.16
N ILE A 690 6.91 -31.31 45.44
CA ILE A 690 8.04 -31.03 46.33
C ILE A 690 7.49 -30.97 47.77
N PRO A 691 7.88 -31.87 48.68
CA PRO A 691 7.44 -31.80 50.08
C PRO A 691 7.93 -30.50 50.75
N PRO A 692 7.15 -29.93 51.68
CA PRO A 692 7.59 -28.78 52.47
C PRO A 692 8.95 -29.06 53.14
N ASN A 693 9.89 -28.11 53.05
CA ASN A 693 11.22 -28.11 53.70
C ASN A 693 12.34 -28.98 53.10
N SER A 694 12.25 -29.42 51.84
CA SER A 694 13.40 -30.03 51.13
C SER A 694 14.34 -28.95 50.56
N PRO A 695 15.69 -29.10 50.59
CA PRO A 695 16.59 -28.25 49.81
C PRO A 695 16.23 -28.39 48.32
N LYS A 696 15.76 -27.29 47.71
CA LYS A 696 14.99 -27.32 46.45
C LYS A 696 15.91 -27.27 45.23
N LYS A 697 16.55 -28.39 44.91
CA LYS A 697 17.30 -28.57 43.66
C LYS A 697 16.59 -29.55 42.72
N GLU A 698 16.41 -29.16 41.47
CA GLU A 698 15.83 -30.01 40.43
C GLU A 698 16.78 -30.12 39.24
N TYR A 699 17.03 -31.34 38.77
CA TYR A 699 17.94 -31.62 37.66
C TYR A 699 17.15 -31.95 36.40
N LEU A 700 17.44 -31.26 35.31
CA LEU A 700 16.91 -31.57 33.98
C LEU A 700 17.88 -32.52 33.27
N LEU A 701 17.35 -33.57 32.64
CA LEU A 701 18.14 -34.59 31.95
C LEU A 701 17.86 -34.63 30.43
N ASP A 702 18.89 -34.89 29.63
CA ASP A 702 18.76 -35.18 28.19
C ASP A 702 18.20 -36.59 27.93
N ASP A 703 18.10 -36.97 26.65
CA ASP A 703 17.53 -38.26 26.22
C ASP A 703 18.45 -39.46 26.47
N SER A 704 19.69 -39.20 26.90
CA SER A 704 20.66 -40.21 27.36
C SER A 704 20.75 -40.33 28.89
N GLY A 705 20.04 -39.47 29.63
CA GLY A 705 20.07 -39.40 31.09
C GLY A 705 21.16 -38.48 31.66
N GLY A 706 21.86 -37.71 30.83
CA GLY A 706 22.86 -36.72 31.24
C GLY A 706 22.21 -35.43 31.76
N VAL A 707 22.81 -34.79 32.78
CA VAL A 707 22.27 -33.54 33.36
C VAL A 707 22.54 -32.36 32.42
N ILE A 708 21.47 -31.67 32.01
CA ILE A 708 21.52 -30.49 31.12
C ILE A 708 21.17 -29.17 31.82
N ALA A 709 20.49 -29.20 32.96
CA ALA A 709 20.36 -28.04 33.84
C ALA A 709 20.10 -28.42 35.30
N GLU A 710 20.36 -27.51 36.23
CA GLU A 710 20.02 -27.55 37.66
C GLU A 710 19.25 -26.27 38.02
N LEU A 711 18.07 -26.41 38.62
CA LEU A 711 17.24 -25.32 39.13
C LEU A 711 17.34 -25.29 40.66
N ASP A 712 17.69 -24.13 41.23
CA ASP A 712 17.82 -23.90 42.68
C ASP A 712 16.82 -22.84 43.13
N PHE A 713 15.81 -23.24 43.89
CA PHE A 713 14.76 -22.34 44.35
C PHE A 713 15.14 -21.70 45.68
N SER A 714 15.93 -20.62 45.63
CA SER A 714 16.37 -19.88 46.81
C SER A 714 15.30 -18.89 47.31
N ALA A 715 14.31 -19.37 48.06
CA ALA A 715 13.64 -18.69 49.18
C ALA A 715 12.31 -19.37 49.57
N SER A 716 12.01 -19.31 50.86
CA SER A 716 10.79 -19.79 51.51
C SER A 716 9.50 -19.25 50.87
N SER A 717 8.72 -20.11 50.21
CA SER A 717 7.29 -19.88 50.01
C SER A 717 6.52 -20.92 50.81
N THR A 718 5.71 -20.44 51.74
CA THR A 718 4.92 -21.21 52.72
C THR A 718 3.54 -21.62 52.19
N ALA A 719 3.34 -21.70 50.86
CA ALA A 719 2.06 -22.06 50.27
C ALA A 719 2.03 -23.56 49.86
N PRO A 720 1.02 -24.33 50.31
CA PRO A 720 0.81 -25.70 49.85
C PRO A 720 0.12 -25.67 48.50
N GLY A 721 0.88 -25.92 47.43
CA GLY A 721 0.35 -26.05 46.08
C GLY A 721 1.47 -26.45 45.12
N ASP A 722 1.26 -27.54 44.40
CA ASP A 722 2.22 -28.11 43.46
C ASP A 722 2.74 -27.06 42.49
N ILE A 723 4.04 -26.77 42.51
CA ILE A 723 4.62 -25.94 41.46
C ILE A 723 4.92 -26.85 40.27
N ILE A 724 4.02 -26.85 39.30
CA ILE A 724 4.18 -27.55 38.03
C ILE A 724 4.97 -26.62 37.10
N TYR A 725 6.11 -27.08 36.58
CA TYR A 725 6.86 -26.34 35.56
C TYR A 725 6.88 -27.11 34.24
N THR A 726 6.77 -26.42 33.11
CA THR A 726 7.01 -27.00 31.79
C THR A 726 8.31 -26.47 31.23
N THR A 727 9.26 -27.37 30.92
CA THR A 727 10.53 -27.03 30.27
C THR A 727 10.58 -27.56 28.85
N TYR A 728 11.10 -26.73 27.94
CA TYR A 728 11.32 -27.07 26.54
C TYR A 728 12.81 -26.89 26.24
N VAL A 729 13.43 -27.88 25.59
CA VAL A 729 14.83 -27.82 25.14
C VAL A 729 14.83 -28.23 23.66
N ASN A 730 15.20 -27.31 22.77
CA ASN A 730 15.34 -27.60 21.34
C ASN A 730 16.83 -27.74 21.01
N ILE A 731 17.26 -28.96 20.67
CA ILE A 731 18.62 -29.26 20.23
C ILE A 731 18.54 -29.57 18.73
N GLY A 732 18.46 -28.53 17.90
CA GLY A 732 18.35 -28.65 16.44
C GLY A 732 19.10 -27.53 15.70
N SER A 733 20.17 -27.94 15.00
CA SER A 733 21.28 -27.16 14.41
C SER A 733 21.96 -26.17 15.37
N PRO A 734 23.29 -26.27 15.61
CA PRO A 734 23.92 -25.65 16.76
C PRO A 734 24.08 -24.13 16.63
N VAL A 735 23.91 -23.56 15.43
CA VAL A 735 24.31 -22.17 15.16
C VAL A 735 23.29 -21.42 14.27
N LEU A 736 22.91 -20.21 14.67
CA LEU A 736 22.17 -19.23 13.86
C LEU A 736 23.11 -18.11 13.39
N LYS A 737 22.87 -17.52 12.21
CA LYS A 737 23.60 -16.35 11.69
C LYS A 737 22.72 -15.10 11.70
N ASP A 738 23.24 -13.96 12.17
CA ASP A 738 22.55 -12.66 12.00
C ASP A 738 22.76 -12.07 10.59
N LYS A 739 22.22 -10.86 10.35
CA LYS A 739 22.35 -10.13 9.07
C LYS A 739 23.79 -9.82 8.67
N ASP A 740 24.71 -9.85 9.65
CA ASP A 740 26.13 -9.57 9.50
C ASP A 740 26.95 -10.89 9.50
N LYS A 741 26.27 -12.04 9.35
CA LYS A 741 26.79 -13.43 9.33
C LYS A 741 27.37 -13.93 10.66
N LYS A 742 27.15 -13.25 11.78
CA LYS A 742 27.67 -13.64 13.09
C LYS A 742 26.93 -14.84 13.65
N GLU A 743 27.68 -15.81 14.15
CA GLU A 743 27.18 -17.12 14.62
C GLU A 743 26.76 -17.12 16.10
N TYR A 744 25.62 -17.73 16.42
CA TYR A 744 25.04 -17.82 17.78
C TYR A 744 24.62 -19.23 18.16
N LEU A 745 24.97 -19.68 19.36
CA LEU A 745 24.55 -20.99 19.89
C LEU A 745 23.03 -21.04 20.09
N LYS A 746 22.35 -21.95 19.39
CA LYS A 746 20.91 -22.16 19.58
C LYS A 746 20.66 -23.13 20.73
N HIS A 747 20.41 -22.60 21.93
CA HIS A 747 19.87 -23.37 23.05
C HIS A 747 18.78 -22.58 23.76
N THR A 748 17.52 -22.96 23.53
CA THR A 748 16.35 -22.30 24.14
C THR A 748 15.87 -23.09 25.34
N PHE A 749 15.69 -22.41 26.48
CA PHE A 749 15.05 -22.96 27.67
C PHE A 749 13.84 -22.12 28.06
N ASN A 750 12.71 -22.78 28.30
CA ASN A 750 11.48 -22.15 28.78
C ASN A 750 11.15 -22.65 30.19
N ILE A 751 10.69 -21.77 31.08
CA ILE A 751 10.20 -22.17 32.41
C ILE A 751 8.82 -21.53 32.61
N ILE A 752 7.77 -22.36 32.65
CA ILE A 752 6.38 -21.91 32.83
C ILE A 752 5.79 -22.55 34.10
N PRO A 753 5.56 -21.80 35.20
CA PRO A 753 4.85 -22.30 36.38
C PRO A 753 3.32 -22.34 36.12
N ALA A 754 2.64 -23.42 36.52
CA ALA A 754 1.20 -23.59 36.25
C ALA A 754 0.28 -22.52 36.90
N ASN A 755 0.76 -21.82 37.94
CA ASN A 755 -0.05 -20.85 38.69
C ASN A 755 0.44 -19.40 38.56
N ASN A 756 1.29 -19.08 37.58
CA ASN A 756 1.77 -17.72 37.26
C ASN A 756 2.40 -16.90 38.42
N ALA A 757 2.82 -17.53 39.51
CA ALA A 757 3.45 -16.84 40.63
C ALA A 757 4.74 -17.55 41.07
N ILE A 758 5.89 -16.96 40.76
CA ILE A 758 7.14 -17.20 41.49
C ILE A 758 7.30 -16.02 42.45
N SER A 759 7.16 -16.25 43.76
CA SER A 759 7.52 -15.25 44.76
C SER A 759 8.98 -15.46 45.16
N GLY A 760 9.93 -14.89 44.41
CA GLY A 760 11.36 -14.96 44.72
C GLY A 760 12.28 -15.03 43.51
N SER A 761 13.59 -15.09 43.77
CA SER A 761 14.62 -15.34 42.75
C SER A 761 14.87 -16.84 42.62
N MET A 762 14.97 -17.33 41.38
CA MET A 762 15.35 -18.72 41.07
C MET A 762 16.76 -18.74 40.49
N GLY A 763 17.64 -19.57 41.05
CA GLY A 763 18.93 -19.89 40.47
C GLY A 763 18.78 -20.95 39.37
N ILE A 764 19.45 -20.75 38.24
CA ILE A 764 19.47 -21.67 37.11
C ILE A 764 20.93 -21.93 36.76
N ARG A 765 21.32 -23.19 36.62
CA ARG A 765 22.62 -23.63 36.12
C ARG A 765 22.40 -24.49 34.87
N LEU A 766 22.93 -24.08 33.74
CA LEU A 766 22.85 -24.78 32.45
C LEU A 766 24.15 -25.51 32.18
N TYR A 767 24.08 -26.75 31.71
CA TYR A 767 25.25 -27.57 31.35
C TYR A 767 25.40 -27.65 29.82
N ILE A 768 26.63 -27.56 29.36
CA ILE A 768 27.02 -27.49 27.95
C ILE A 768 28.05 -28.57 27.68
N ASN A 769 27.84 -29.36 26.63
CA ASN A 769 28.78 -30.41 26.25
C ASN A 769 30.12 -29.79 25.81
N ASN A 770 31.23 -30.36 26.29
CA ASN A 770 32.56 -29.85 25.99
C ASN A 770 32.94 -29.97 24.51
N LEU A 771 32.39 -30.95 23.76
CA LEU A 771 32.61 -31.05 22.30
C LEU A 771 31.95 -29.89 21.55
N ILE A 772 30.70 -29.56 21.90
CA ILE A 772 29.99 -28.41 21.32
C ILE A 772 30.73 -27.11 21.65
N LEU A 773 31.22 -26.98 22.89
CA LEU A 773 32.03 -25.84 23.31
C LEU A 773 33.34 -25.75 22.54
N GLN A 774 33.98 -26.88 22.21
CA GLN A 774 35.20 -26.90 21.39
C GLN A 774 34.92 -26.56 19.93
N ASP A 775 33.78 -26.96 19.37
CA ASP A 775 33.38 -26.56 18.01
C ASP A 775 33.20 -25.03 17.94
N LEU A 776 32.58 -24.43 18.96
CA LEU A 776 32.44 -22.96 19.10
C LEU A 776 33.79 -22.24 19.25
N ILE A 777 34.76 -22.85 19.93
CA ILE A 777 36.10 -22.25 20.12
C ILE A 777 36.93 -22.28 18.84
N ASN A 778 36.71 -23.27 17.97
CA ASN A 778 37.56 -23.55 16.81
C ASN A 778 36.98 -23.07 15.46
N ASP A 779 35.91 -22.27 15.45
CA ASP A 779 35.32 -21.76 14.21
C ASP A 779 36.19 -20.64 13.58
N PRO A 780 36.65 -20.79 12.32
CA PRO A 780 37.59 -19.86 11.70
C PRO A 780 36.98 -18.58 11.07
N ASP A 781 35.65 -18.38 11.06
CA ASP A 781 34.99 -17.42 10.14
C ASP A 781 34.23 -16.23 10.80
N ASP A 782 34.41 -15.91 12.08
CA ASP A 782 33.55 -14.91 12.78
C ASP A 782 34.10 -13.49 12.96
N GLY A 783 35.37 -13.22 12.65
CA GLY A 783 35.94 -11.87 12.75
C GLY A 783 35.85 -11.21 14.14
N ILE A 784 35.50 -11.97 15.18
CA ILE A 784 35.47 -11.56 16.59
C ILE A 784 36.02 -12.74 17.41
N ALA A 785 37.32 -12.72 17.70
CA ALA A 785 37.95 -13.72 18.54
C ALA A 785 37.44 -13.66 19.99
N ASP A 786 36.33 -14.32 20.36
CA ASP A 786 35.79 -14.12 21.73
C ASP A 786 35.13 -15.31 22.47
N VAL A 787 35.08 -16.55 21.97
CA VAL A 787 34.78 -17.73 22.81
C VAL A 787 36.01 -18.60 22.96
N ASN A 788 36.69 -18.51 24.11
CA ASN A 788 37.87 -19.32 24.45
C ASN A 788 37.54 -20.37 25.53
N SER A 789 36.45 -20.16 26.27
CA SER A 789 35.99 -21.04 27.34
C SER A 789 34.51 -20.86 27.60
N VAL A 790 33.92 -21.73 28.44
CA VAL A 790 32.53 -21.60 28.91
C VAL A 790 32.26 -20.26 29.61
N ALA A 791 33.29 -19.59 30.13
CA ALA A 791 33.15 -18.31 30.81
C ALA A 791 32.83 -17.15 29.87
N ASP A 792 33.04 -17.33 28.57
CA ASP A 792 32.77 -16.31 27.56
C ASP A 792 31.31 -16.32 27.06
N LEU A 793 30.46 -17.19 27.63
CA LEU A 793 29.05 -17.33 27.28
C LEU A 793 28.16 -16.43 28.16
N GLY A 794 27.20 -15.75 27.54
CA GLY A 794 26.17 -14.93 28.17
C GLY A 794 24.77 -15.57 28.12
N VAL A 795 23.80 -14.97 28.83
CA VAL A 795 22.39 -15.38 28.78
C VAL A 795 21.49 -14.22 28.35
N THR A 796 20.51 -14.44 27.47
CA THR A 796 19.51 -13.43 27.08
C THR A 796 18.09 -13.92 27.33
N LEU A 797 17.26 -13.13 28.02
CA LEU A 797 15.82 -13.32 28.25
C LEU A 797 15.00 -12.60 27.17
N MET A 798 14.06 -13.27 26.52
CA MET A 798 13.17 -12.64 25.53
C MET A 798 11.75 -12.37 26.06
N SER A 799 11.12 -11.32 25.55
CA SER A 799 9.68 -11.07 25.74
C SER A 799 8.89 -11.55 24.51
N GLY A 800 7.92 -12.47 24.67
CA GLY A 800 7.12 -12.98 23.54
C GLY A 800 6.44 -14.34 23.76
N GLN A 801 5.42 -14.63 22.92
CA GLN A 801 4.51 -15.78 23.01
C GLN A 801 5.18 -17.13 22.66
N PHE A 802 4.74 -18.19 23.34
CA PHE A 802 5.34 -19.51 23.40
C PHE A 802 5.03 -20.40 22.17
N CYS A 803 6.05 -21.14 21.72
CA CYS A 803 5.98 -22.19 20.68
C CYS A 803 5.69 -21.72 19.24
N SER A 804 6.42 -20.74 18.71
CA SER A 804 6.49 -20.52 17.25
C SER A 804 7.85 -20.93 16.68
N PHE A 805 7.84 -21.58 15.51
CA PHE A 805 9.01 -22.09 14.80
C PHE A 805 9.80 -20.99 14.04
N SER A 806 9.35 -19.75 14.11
CA SER A 806 9.92 -18.60 13.40
C SER A 806 10.74 -17.73 14.34
N PHE A 807 12.07 -17.89 14.26
CA PHE A 807 13.02 -17.00 14.88
C PHE A 807 12.96 -15.61 14.22
N ASN A 808 12.77 -14.54 15.01
CA ASN A 808 12.98 -13.17 14.57
C ASN A 808 13.99 -12.49 15.52
N PRO A 809 15.28 -12.35 15.13
CA PRO A 809 16.36 -11.80 15.98
C PRO A 809 16.19 -10.32 16.33
N ILE A 810 15.14 -9.67 15.82
CA ILE A 810 14.90 -8.23 15.92
C ILE A 810 14.18 -7.86 17.24
N THR A 811 13.69 -8.84 18.00
CA THR A 811 12.93 -8.57 19.23
C THR A 811 13.88 -8.24 20.40
N PRO A 812 13.75 -7.08 21.08
CA PRO A 812 14.63 -6.71 22.19
C PRO A 812 14.59 -7.77 23.32
N GLY A 813 15.73 -8.40 23.60
CA GLY A 813 15.93 -9.27 24.75
C GLY A 813 16.64 -8.56 25.91
N VAL A 814 16.34 -8.95 27.15
CA VAL A 814 17.05 -8.52 28.37
C VAL A 814 18.25 -9.43 28.58
N TYR A 815 19.46 -8.88 28.51
CA TYR A 815 20.68 -9.65 28.80
C TYR A 815 20.82 -9.93 30.30
N ILE A 816 21.06 -11.19 30.65
CA ILE A 816 21.28 -11.69 32.01
C ILE A 816 22.73 -12.12 32.14
N LEU A 817 23.44 -11.49 33.06
CA LEU A 817 24.81 -11.88 33.39
C LEU A 817 24.83 -13.21 34.14
N PRO A 818 25.65 -14.19 33.71
CA PRO A 818 25.92 -15.36 34.53
C PRO A 818 26.51 -14.96 35.89
N SER A 819 25.91 -15.49 36.94
CA SER A 819 26.43 -15.47 38.31
C SER A 819 27.69 -16.33 38.50
N SER A 820 27.88 -17.40 37.72
CA SER A 820 29.11 -18.21 37.69
C SER A 820 29.17 -19.10 36.45
N SER A 821 30.35 -19.61 36.12
CA SER A 821 30.56 -20.59 35.05
C SER A 821 31.80 -21.45 35.35
N GLY A 822 31.91 -22.62 34.74
CA GLY A 822 33.08 -23.49 34.96
C GLY A 822 32.92 -24.90 34.41
N ALA A 823 33.95 -25.74 34.60
CA ALA A 823 33.85 -27.16 34.27
C ALA A 823 32.91 -27.87 35.26
N TYR A 824 32.04 -28.75 34.75
CA TYR A 824 31.19 -29.59 35.59
C TYR A 824 31.77 -31.00 35.74
N ASN A 825 32.11 -31.63 34.61
CA ASN A 825 32.76 -32.94 34.57
C ASN A 825 33.63 -33.06 33.30
N GLY A 826 34.24 -34.23 33.06
CA GLY A 826 35.12 -34.46 31.91
C GLY A 826 34.47 -34.25 30.53
N THR A 827 33.14 -34.19 30.47
CA THR A 827 32.36 -34.10 29.22
C THR A 827 31.51 -32.84 29.12
N SER A 828 31.40 -32.03 30.18
CA SER A 828 30.50 -30.87 30.21
C SER A 828 31.01 -29.73 31.11
N SER A 829 30.66 -28.51 30.71
CA SER A 829 30.88 -27.27 31.44
C SER A 829 29.52 -26.63 31.80
N PHE A 830 29.48 -25.60 32.64
CA PHE A 830 28.23 -24.96 33.08
C PHE A 830 28.29 -23.43 33.07
N VAL A 831 27.09 -22.83 32.97
CA VAL A 831 26.81 -21.40 33.14
C VAL A 831 25.64 -21.27 34.11
N GLN A 832 25.77 -20.46 35.16
CA GLN A 832 24.76 -20.27 36.21
C GLN A 832 24.31 -18.81 36.28
N PHE A 833 23.02 -18.54 36.42
CA PHE A 833 22.42 -17.20 36.56
C PHE A 833 21.18 -17.24 37.45
N SER A 834 20.61 -16.07 37.77
CA SER A 834 19.35 -15.98 38.52
C SER A 834 18.33 -15.13 37.78
N THR A 835 17.05 -15.45 37.92
CA THR A 835 15.94 -14.67 37.36
C THR A 835 14.79 -14.57 38.35
N SER A 836 14.09 -13.43 38.30
CA SER A 836 12.82 -13.18 39.02
C SER A 836 11.61 -13.12 38.08
N THR A 837 11.83 -13.33 36.77
CA THR A 837 10.80 -13.20 35.73
C THR A 837 10.69 -14.47 34.88
N MET A 838 9.48 -14.73 34.37
CA MET A 838 9.20 -15.83 33.44
C MET A 838 9.65 -15.45 32.02
N GLY A 839 10.21 -16.42 31.27
CA GLY A 839 10.45 -16.24 29.83
C GLY A 839 11.32 -17.32 29.21
N ALA A 840 11.72 -17.07 27.96
CA ALA A 840 12.64 -17.90 27.18
C ALA A 840 14.08 -17.38 27.31
N PHE A 841 15.03 -18.26 27.60
CA PHE A 841 16.45 -17.93 27.78
C PHE A 841 17.31 -18.53 26.67
N TYR A 842 18.32 -17.77 26.23
CA TYR A 842 19.28 -18.14 25.18
C TYR A 842 20.72 -17.97 25.67
N LEU A 843 21.63 -18.85 25.25
CA LEU A 843 23.08 -18.71 25.45
C LEU A 843 23.73 -18.03 24.24
N ASN A 844 24.56 -17.01 24.46
CA ASN A 844 25.25 -16.27 23.39
C ASN A 844 26.76 -16.21 23.63
N GLY A 845 27.56 -16.28 22.57
CA GLY A 845 29.03 -16.17 22.65
C GLY A 845 29.53 -14.73 22.70
N GLY A 846 30.61 -14.50 23.46
CA GLY A 846 31.40 -13.26 23.43
C GLY A 846 30.84 -12.09 24.24
N GLY A 847 30.02 -12.35 25.27
CA GLY A 847 29.60 -11.34 26.27
C GLY A 847 28.83 -10.12 25.73
N LEU A 848 28.45 -10.08 24.45
CA LEU A 848 27.70 -9.01 23.81
C LEU A 848 26.22 -9.39 23.73
N PRO A 849 25.26 -8.51 24.10
CA PRO A 849 23.87 -8.72 23.73
C PRO A 849 23.74 -8.84 22.20
N LEU A 850 22.69 -9.52 21.73
CA LEU A 850 22.18 -9.39 20.36
C LEU A 850 21.77 -7.94 20.12
N THR A 851 22.73 -7.06 19.85
CA THR A 851 22.48 -5.71 19.36
C THR A 851 22.90 -5.65 17.90
N PRO A 852 22.00 -5.22 17.00
CA PRO A 852 22.37 -4.96 15.62
C PRO A 852 23.60 -4.07 15.54
N GLY A 853 24.56 -4.43 14.67
CA GLY A 853 25.54 -3.47 14.18
C GLY A 853 24.80 -2.22 13.68
N ASP A 854 25.25 -1.06 14.19
CA ASP A 854 24.62 0.25 14.19
C ASP A 854 23.31 0.35 15.01
N ASN A 855 23.36 1.12 16.11
CA ASN A 855 22.16 1.46 16.90
C ASN A 855 21.33 2.49 16.13
N VAL A 856 20.47 1.99 15.25
CA VAL A 856 19.49 2.78 14.51
C VAL A 856 18.27 3.00 15.40
N LEU A 857 18.02 4.25 15.75
CA LEU A 857 16.95 4.66 16.66
C LEU A 857 15.81 5.39 15.94
N CYS A 858 14.60 5.23 16.47
CA CYS A 858 13.52 6.18 16.25
C CYS A 858 13.81 7.49 16.99
N GLN A 859 13.44 8.64 16.41
CA GLN A 859 13.47 9.92 17.10
C GLN A 859 12.61 9.86 18.37
N GLY A 860 13.14 10.34 19.50
CA GLY A 860 12.44 10.28 20.78
C GLY A 860 12.42 8.89 21.44
N SER A 861 13.24 7.95 20.97
CA SER A 861 13.57 6.73 21.73
C SER A 861 14.83 6.94 22.58
N SER A 862 14.99 6.15 23.65
CA SER A 862 16.21 6.16 24.48
C SER A 862 17.05 4.92 24.18
N VAL A 863 18.37 5.01 24.33
CA VAL A 863 19.30 3.89 24.07
C VAL A 863 20.24 3.68 25.25
N VAL A 864 20.58 2.43 25.51
CA VAL A 864 21.59 2.06 26.50
C VAL A 864 22.78 1.43 25.78
N PHE A 865 23.96 2.01 25.95
CA PHE A 865 25.23 1.40 25.57
C PHE A 865 25.83 0.71 26.78
N SER A 866 26.41 -0.48 26.59
CA SER A 866 27.04 -1.22 27.68
C SER A 866 28.42 -1.68 27.27
N VAL A 867 29.36 -1.70 28.23
CA VAL A 867 30.68 -2.27 28.03
C VAL A 867 30.56 -3.79 28.09
N PRO A 868 31.09 -4.53 27.10
CA PRO A 868 31.15 -5.99 27.15
C PRO A 868 32.06 -6.40 28.31
N ASP A 869 31.67 -7.39 29.11
CA ASP A 869 32.22 -7.63 30.45
C ASP A 869 33.64 -8.25 30.50
N LYS A 870 34.43 -8.18 29.42
CA LYS A 870 35.82 -8.62 29.41
C LYS A 870 36.70 -7.55 30.11
N GLY A 871 36.94 -7.76 31.40
CA GLY A 871 37.74 -6.89 32.27
C GLY A 871 36.86 -5.93 33.08
N VAL A 872 36.44 -6.38 34.27
CA VAL A 872 35.69 -5.55 35.21
C VAL A 872 36.60 -4.42 35.69
N GLY A 873 36.56 -3.28 34.99
CA GLY A 873 37.19 -2.07 35.46
C GLY A 873 36.69 -1.74 36.86
N THR A 874 37.60 -1.37 37.76
CA THR A 874 37.24 -0.74 39.03
C THR A 874 36.69 0.68 38.80
N THR A 875 36.99 1.28 37.64
CA THR A 875 36.43 2.55 37.18
C THR A 875 36.03 2.47 35.71
N TYR A 876 35.00 3.24 35.34
CA TYR A 876 34.52 3.41 33.97
C TYR A 876 34.45 4.91 33.66
N GLN A 877 34.71 5.26 32.42
CA GLN A 877 34.52 6.60 31.90
C GLN A 877 34.05 6.50 30.45
N TRP A 878 32.78 6.83 30.23
CA TRP A 878 32.25 6.94 28.88
C TRP A 878 32.76 8.21 28.20
N GLN A 879 33.05 8.09 26.92
CA GLN A 879 33.53 9.15 26.05
C GLN A 879 32.66 9.25 24.81
N VAL A 880 32.49 10.47 24.30
CA VAL A 880 31.83 10.76 23.03
C VAL A 880 32.80 11.45 22.08
N ASP A 881 32.75 11.07 20.81
CA ASP A 881 33.37 11.80 19.70
C ASP A 881 32.27 12.41 18.83
N GLN A 882 32.25 13.74 18.78
CA GLN A 882 31.30 14.55 18.02
C GLN A 882 31.89 15.04 16.69
N GLY A 883 33.02 14.48 16.26
CA GLY A 883 33.75 14.85 15.04
C GLY A 883 35.12 15.51 15.27
N PHE A 884 35.52 15.69 16.54
CA PHE A 884 36.80 16.33 16.93
C PHE A 884 37.66 15.43 17.83
N GLY A 885 37.31 14.16 17.97
CA GLY A 885 37.95 13.20 18.86
C GLY A 885 37.13 12.95 20.14
N PHE A 886 37.50 11.89 20.87
CA PHE A 886 36.79 11.45 22.07
C PHE A 886 37.08 12.34 23.27
N THR A 887 36.02 12.77 23.95
CA THR A 887 36.07 13.53 25.21
C THR A 887 35.25 12.83 26.29
N ASP A 888 35.64 12.99 27.56
CA ASP A 888 34.93 12.41 28.71
C ASP A 888 33.53 13.01 28.85
N LEU A 889 32.53 12.14 28.94
CA LEU A 889 31.17 12.53 29.27
C LEU A 889 31.05 12.87 30.76
N SER A 890 29.97 13.55 31.12
CA SER A 890 29.50 13.72 32.49
C SER A 890 28.00 13.41 32.57
N ASN A 891 27.49 13.05 33.75
CA ASN A 891 26.06 12.76 33.97
C ASN A 891 25.21 14.05 33.92
N LEU A 892 25.12 14.66 32.75
CA LEU A 892 24.43 15.91 32.47
C LEU A 892 23.68 15.80 31.13
N GLY A 893 22.52 16.47 31.04
CA GLY A 893 21.68 16.45 29.84
C GLY A 893 21.09 15.07 29.56
N VAL A 894 21.32 14.54 28.35
CA VAL A 894 20.77 13.23 27.92
C VAL A 894 21.53 12.03 28.49
N TYR A 895 22.70 12.25 29.10
CA TYR A 895 23.59 11.18 29.53
C TYR A 895 23.39 10.81 31.00
N SER A 896 23.27 9.50 31.28
CA SER A 896 23.24 8.95 32.64
C SER A 896 24.02 7.63 32.70
N GLY A 897 24.67 7.34 33.82
CA GLY A 897 25.50 6.13 33.98
C GLY A 897 26.90 6.23 33.37
N VAL A 898 27.39 7.46 33.11
CA VAL A 898 28.69 7.74 32.45
C VAL A 898 29.92 7.14 33.14
N THR A 899 29.85 6.90 34.45
CA THR A 899 30.93 6.25 35.23
C THR A 899 30.59 4.80 35.59
N THR A 900 29.61 4.22 34.92
CA THR A 900 29.14 2.86 35.13
C THR A 900 29.33 2.01 33.88
N LYS A 901 29.09 0.70 34.01
CA LYS A 901 29.14 -0.24 32.88
C LYS A 901 28.14 0.08 31.76
N SER A 902 27.10 0.84 32.05
CA SER A 902 26.03 1.17 31.10
C SER A 902 25.79 2.66 31.02
N LEU A 903 25.85 3.21 29.81
CA LEU A 903 25.50 4.58 29.48
C LEU A 903 24.09 4.63 28.89
N LEU A 904 23.16 5.28 29.59
CA LEU A 904 21.85 5.64 29.07
C LEU A 904 21.93 7.00 28.36
N LEU A 905 21.45 7.04 27.12
CA LEU A 905 21.05 8.25 26.43
C LEU A 905 19.53 8.35 26.49
N LEU A 906 19.04 9.22 27.36
CA LEU A 906 17.61 9.48 27.51
C LEU A 906 17.17 10.49 26.44
N LEU A 907 16.36 10.00 25.48
CA LEU A 907 15.78 10.81 24.40
C LEU A 907 16.80 11.70 23.65
N PRO A 908 17.90 11.15 23.10
CA PRO A 908 18.91 11.95 22.41
C PRO A 908 18.32 12.69 21.19
N PRO A 909 18.69 13.96 20.96
CA PRO A 909 18.34 14.69 19.75
C PRO A 909 18.89 14.02 18.49
N THR A 910 18.15 14.11 17.38
CA THR A 910 18.58 13.59 16.05
C THR A 910 19.87 14.24 15.56
N SER A 911 20.20 15.46 16.01
CA SER A 911 21.48 16.12 15.73
C SER A 911 22.70 15.36 16.26
N TYR A 912 22.52 14.35 17.11
CA TYR A 912 23.59 13.46 17.57
C TYR A 912 23.86 12.32 16.57
N TYR A 913 23.17 12.31 15.42
CA TYR A 913 23.44 11.36 14.35
C TYR A 913 24.94 11.38 14.01
N GLY A 914 25.57 10.20 14.04
CA GLY A 914 26.98 10.01 13.73
C GLY A 914 27.92 10.22 14.91
N PHE A 915 27.43 10.63 16.09
CA PHE A 915 28.24 10.66 17.30
C PHE A 915 28.68 9.25 17.66
N LYS A 916 29.94 9.15 18.06
CA LYS A 916 30.59 7.88 18.38
C LYS A 916 30.79 7.79 19.88
N TYR A 917 30.45 6.64 20.45
CA TYR A 917 30.54 6.38 21.89
C TYR A 917 31.49 5.23 22.15
N ARG A 918 32.32 5.38 23.18
CA ARG A 918 33.18 4.32 23.71
C ARG A 918 33.31 4.49 25.23
N CYS A 919 33.68 3.44 25.93
CA CYS A 919 34.03 3.50 27.34
C CYS A 919 35.49 3.16 27.54
N ILE A 920 36.15 3.89 28.43
CA ILE A 920 37.43 3.52 29.01
C ILE A 920 37.14 2.84 30.35
N SER A 921 37.71 1.66 30.57
CA SER A 921 37.68 0.97 31.86
C SER A 921 39.10 0.71 32.36
N VAL A 922 39.32 0.78 33.67
CA VAL A 922 40.64 0.53 34.29
C VAL A 922 40.53 -0.57 35.33
N GLN A 923 41.36 -1.61 35.21
CA GLN A 923 41.45 -2.71 36.18
C GLN A 923 42.93 -2.97 36.55
N GLY A 924 43.28 -2.85 37.83
CA GLY A 924 44.65 -3.18 38.30
C GLY A 924 45.78 -2.37 37.65
N GLY A 925 45.49 -1.16 37.17
CA GLY A 925 46.44 -0.30 36.44
C GLY A 925 46.43 -0.48 34.91
N ASN A 926 45.71 -1.46 34.38
CA ASN A 926 45.55 -1.68 32.94
C ASN A 926 44.30 -0.98 32.42
N THR A 927 44.44 -0.27 31.30
CA THR A 927 43.35 0.47 30.64
C THR A 927 42.82 -0.30 29.44
N THR A 928 41.51 -0.51 29.38
CA THR A 928 40.81 -1.17 28.26
C THR A 928 39.80 -0.19 27.65
N ILE A 929 39.66 -0.22 26.32
CA ILE A 929 38.73 0.64 25.58
C ILE A 929 37.68 -0.24 24.90
N SER A 930 36.39 0.08 25.11
CA SER A 930 35.30 -0.64 24.45
C SER A 930 35.31 -0.44 22.93
N PRO A 931 34.64 -1.33 22.17
CA PRO A 931 34.31 -1.04 20.78
C PRO A 931 33.59 0.30 20.63
N ILE A 932 33.82 0.97 19.49
CA ILE A 932 33.17 2.24 19.17
C ILE A 932 31.78 1.96 18.60
N THR A 933 30.77 2.58 19.18
CA THR A 933 29.38 2.52 18.72
C THR A 933 28.98 3.84 18.08
N THR A 934 28.38 3.83 16.90
CA THR A 934 27.87 5.03 16.24
C THR A 934 26.36 5.14 16.45
N LEU A 935 25.88 6.31 16.87
CA LEU A 935 24.46 6.61 17.00
C LEU A 935 23.88 6.97 15.63
N LYS A 936 22.77 6.33 15.23
CA LYS A 936 22.07 6.63 13.98
C LYS A 936 20.58 6.79 14.25
N PHE A 937 19.90 7.56 13.41
CA PHE A 937 18.45 7.72 13.42
C PHE A 937 17.90 7.36 12.06
N SER A 938 16.91 6.47 12.01
CA SER A 938 16.23 6.11 10.76
C SER A 938 14.75 5.90 11.00
N ILE A 939 13.99 6.08 9.93
CA ILE A 939 12.57 5.84 9.92
C ILE A 939 12.06 5.31 8.58
N THR A 940 11.04 4.47 8.64
CA THR A 940 10.42 3.84 7.47
C THR A 940 9.02 4.39 7.25
N TRP A 941 8.72 4.75 5.99
CA TRP A 941 7.37 5.06 5.56
C TRP A 941 6.50 3.81 5.59
N THR A 942 5.38 3.86 6.30
CA THR A 942 4.37 2.79 6.36
C THR A 942 3.15 3.11 5.52
N GLY A 943 2.85 4.41 5.30
CA GLY A 943 1.66 4.85 4.56
C GLY A 943 0.34 4.37 5.17
N ALA A 944 0.34 4.08 6.49
CA ALA A 944 -0.75 3.39 7.17
C ALA A 944 -2.01 4.24 7.37
N PHE A 945 -1.92 5.57 7.27
CA PHE A 945 -3.02 6.49 7.53
C PHE A 945 -3.44 7.27 6.28
N ASP A 946 -2.51 7.98 5.65
CA ASP A 946 -2.72 8.71 4.40
C ASP A 946 -1.41 8.92 3.63
N SER A 947 -1.42 9.76 2.58
CA SER A 947 -0.25 10.09 1.76
C SER A 947 0.58 11.27 2.29
N ASN A 948 0.15 11.97 3.33
CA ASN A 948 0.80 13.20 3.78
C ASN A 948 2.13 12.86 4.48
N TRP A 949 3.25 13.31 3.91
CA TRP A 949 4.58 13.09 4.50
C TRP A 949 4.64 13.57 5.95
N GLU A 950 3.92 14.64 6.24
CA GLU A 950 3.93 15.33 7.52
C GLU A 950 3.06 14.68 8.61
N ASP A 951 2.24 13.67 8.29
CA ASP A 951 1.48 12.96 9.32
C ASP A 951 2.39 11.92 10.01
N PRO A 952 2.69 12.08 11.31
CA PRO A 952 3.54 11.14 12.05
C PRO A 952 3.03 9.70 12.04
N LYS A 953 1.72 9.47 11.83
CA LYS A 953 1.10 8.13 11.81
C LYS A 953 1.49 7.31 10.57
N ASN A 954 1.98 7.95 9.52
CA ASN A 954 2.47 7.27 8.32
C ASN A 954 3.89 6.72 8.46
N TRP A 955 4.47 6.81 9.65
CA TRP A 955 5.83 6.37 9.91
C TRP A 955 5.88 5.29 11.02
N ASP A 956 6.82 4.36 10.92
CA ASP A 956 6.98 3.22 11.85
C ASP A 956 7.36 3.64 13.28
N CYS A 957 7.89 4.85 13.48
CA CYS A 957 8.16 5.41 14.80
C CYS A 957 6.96 6.11 15.47
N SER A 958 5.75 6.03 14.90
CA SER A 958 4.53 6.70 15.39
C SER A 958 4.09 6.33 16.82
N ALA A 959 4.59 5.23 17.38
CA ALA A 959 4.26 4.77 18.73
C ALA A 959 4.98 5.52 19.87
N TYR A 960 5.95 6.40 19.58
CA TYR A 960 6.78 7.05 20.60
C TYR A 960 6.30 8.44 21.04
N PRO A 961 6.46 8.84 22.32
CA PRO A 961 5.68 9.92 22.93
C PRO A 961 6.02 11.37 22.50
N ASN A 962 7.00 11.58 21.60
CA ASN A 962 7.47 12.90 21.16
C ASN A 962 7.92 12.90 19.69
N TYR A 963 7.27 12.10 18.85
CA TYR A 963 7.72 11.86 17.49
C TYR A 963 7.31 12.99 16.51
N HIS A 964 8.25 13.38 15.64
CA HIS A 964 8.07 14.32 14.55
C HIS A 964 8.54 13.68 13.25
N THR A 965 7.93 14.07 12.14
CA THR A 965 8.31 13.70 10.76
C THR A 965 9.82 13.80 10.51
N PRO A 966 10.37 13.03 9.56
CA PRO A 966 11.81 13.00 9.31
C PRO A 966 12.42 14.39 9.18
N ASP A 967 13.59 14.57 9.81
CA ASP A 967 14.35 15.82 9.78
C ASP A 967 15.71 15.66 9.08
N ALA A 968 16.45 16.76 8.95
CA ALA A 968 17.76 16.82 8.30
C ALA A 968 18.83 15.84 8.85
N ASN A 969 18.59 15.16 9.98
CA ASN A 969 19.51 14.20 10.57
C ASN A 969 18.93 12.77 10.59
N THR A 970 17.77 12.54 9.96
CA THR A 970 17.07 11.25 9.96
C THR A 970 17.19 10.54 8.61
N ASP A 971 17.55 9.25 8.63
CA ASP A 971 17.59 8.40 7.44
C ASP A 971 16.20 7.87 7.08
N VAL A 972 15.72 8.19 5.88
CA VAL A 972 14.38 7.82 5.43
C VAL A 972 14.43 6.61 4.51
N ILE A 973 13.56 5.64 4.77
CA ILE A 973 13.36 4.46 3.93
C ILE A 973 11.90 4.44 3.46
N ILE A 974 11.69 4.30 2.15
CA ILE A 974 10.36 4.08 1.57
C ILE A 974 10.34 2.68 0.98
N ALA A 975 9.53 1.81 1.60
CA ALA A 975 9.30 0.45 1.13
C ALA A 975 8.38 0.45 -0.10
N SER A 976 8.43 -0.62 -0.91
CA SER A 976 7.45 -0.85 -1.96
C SER A 976 6.19 -1.50 -1.40
N GLY A 977 5.04 -1.29 -2.06
CA GLY A 977 3.76 -1.88 -1.65
C GLY A 977 3.12 -1.22 -0.42
N THR A 978 3.43 0.06 -0.16
CA THR A 978 2.74 0.84 0.89
C THR A 978 1.34 1.24 0.43
N LEU A 979 0.36 1.24 1.35
CA LEU A 979 -1.05 1.52 1.03
C LEU A 979 -1.28 2.92 0.46
N ASN A 980 -0.55 3.90 1.00
CA ASN A 980 -0.54 5.27 0.53
C ASN A 980 0.90 5.69 0.26
N ASP A 981 1.22 6.04 -0.99
CA ASP A 981 2.54 6.55 -1.33
C ASP A 981 2.73 7.97 -0.76
N PRO A 982 3.95 8.31 -0.30
CA PRO A 982 4.23 9.61 0.28
C PRO A 982 4.13 10.74 -0.76
N VAL A 983 3.46 11.81 -0.37
CA VAL A 983 3.33 13.08 -1.10
C VAL A 983 3.91 14.20 -0.24
N ILE A 984 4.85 14.94 -0.82
CA ILE A 984 5.50 16.10 -0.19
C ILE A 984 4.81 17.37 -0.67
N SER A 985 4.15 18.05 0.28
CA SER A 985 3.38 19.27 0.05
C SER A 985 3.99 20.51 0.72
N ASN A 986 5.16 20.39 1.33
CA ASN A 986 5.93 21.47 1.95
C ASN A 986 7.43 21.33 1.71
N ASN A 987 8.21 22.37 2.02
CA ASN A 987 9.68 22.29 1.97
C ASN A 987 10.20 21.52 3.19
N LEU A 988 10.85 20.38 2.94
CA LEU A 988 11.28 19.44 3.98
C LEU A 988 12.75 19.06 3.80
N SER A 989 13.30 18.37 4.80
CA SER A 989 14.68 17.87 4.75
C SER A 989 14.80 16.51 5.42
N CYS A 990 15.60 15.62 4.83
CA CYS A 990 16.04 14.38 5.45
C CYS A 990 17.55 14.21 5.33
N ARG A 991 18.16 13.34 6.13
CA ARG A 991 19.60 13.02 6.00
C ARG A 991 19.87 12.19 4.76
N SER A 992 19.16 11.07 4.61
CA SER A 992 19.23 10.22 3.44
C SER A 992 17.84 9.77 3.03
N LEU A 993 17.69 9.37 1.78
CA LEU A 993 16.46 8.82 1.24
C LEU A 993 16.77 7.53 0.48
N THR A 994 16.19 6.43 0.92
CA THR A 994 16.29 5.13 0.27
C THR A 994 14.92 4.73 -0.26
N LEU A 995 14.77 4.75 -1.59
CA LEU A 995 13.60 4.18 -2.27
C LEU A 995 13.87 2.71 -2.60
N LYS A 996 13.02 1.79 -2.12
CA LYS A 996 13.09 0.38 -2.54
C LYS A 996 12.53 0.22 -3.95
N THR A 997 12.95 -0.83 -4.65
CA THR A 997 12.45 -1.13 -6.01
C THR A 997 10.93 -1.22 -6.02
N GLY A 998 10.28 -0.38 -6.82
CA GLY A 998 8.82 -0.29 -6.92
C GLY A 998 8.15 0.65 -5.91
N ALA A 999 8.91 1.42 -5.12
CA ALA A 999 8.36 2.47 -4.26
C ALA A 999 8.17 3.79 -5.04
N THR A 1000 7.11 4.53 -4.73
CA THR A 1000 6.83 5.85 -5.31
C THR A 1000 7.03 6.95 -4.26
N LEU A 1001 7.50 8.13 -4.67
CA LEU A 1001 7.52 9.35 -3.86
C LEU A 1001 7.13 10.52 -4.77
N THR A 1002 6.13 11.30 -4.36
CA THR A 1002 5.65 12.46 -5.13
C THR A 1002 6.04 13.76 -4.42
N ILE A 1003 6.50 14.76 -5.18
CA ILE A 1003 6.75 16.12 -4.70
C ILE A 1003 5.82 17.06 -5.47
N ASP A 1004 4.95 17.76 -4.76
CA ASP A 1004 4.00 18.68 -5.37
C ASP A 1004 4.72 19.88 -6.02
N PRO A 1005 4.18 20.43 -7.13
CA PRO A 1005 4.78 21.58 -7.81
C PRO A 1005 5.01 22.77 -6.86
N GLY A 1006 6.25 23.25 -6.81
CA GLY A 1006 6.64 24.41 -5.98
C GLY A 1006 7.31 24.07 -4.65
N TYR A 1007 7.36 22.79 -4.25
CA TYR A 1007 7.99 22.35 -3.01
C TYR A 1007 9.29 21.58 -3.24
N LYS A 1008 10.09 21.41 -2.19
CA LYS A 1008 11.42 20.78 -2.24
C LYS A 1008 11.65 19.83 -1.07
N LEU A 1009 12.21 18.65 -1.37
CA LEU A 1009 12.85 17.78 -0.39
C LEU A 1009 14.37 17.99 -0.45
N THR A 1010 14.98 18.39 0.67
CA THR A 1010 16.43 18.60 0.77
C THR A 1010 17.09 17.40 1.44
N ILE A 1011 17.94 16.68 0.71
CA ILE A 1011 18.73 15.57 1.27
C ILE A 1011 20.09 16.13 1.71
N THR A 1012 20.39 16.07 3.02
CA THR A 1012 21.54 16.77 3.62
C THR A 1012 22.79 15.89 3.79
N GLY A 1013 22.64 14.56 3.76
CA GLY A 1013 23.75 13.62 3.89
C GLY A 1013 24.66 13.65 2.66
N LYS A 1014 25.98 13.70 2.87
CA LYS A 1014 26.95 13.49 1.80
C LYS A 1014 26.84 12.05 1.30
N GLY A 1015 26.33 11.86 0.09
CA GLY A 1015 26.31 10.57 -0.58
C GLY A 1015 27.73 10.03 -0.76
N ASN A 1016 27.87 8.71 -0.62
CA ASN A 1016 28.81 7.97 -1.46
C ASN A 1016 28.15 7.77 -2.82
#